data_AF-A0A0N1HRB5-F1
#
_entry.id   AF-A0A0N1HRB5-F1
#
_cell.length_a   1.000
_cell.length_b   1.000
_cell.length_c   1.000
_cell.angle_alpha   90.00
_cell.angle_beta   90.00
_cell.angle_gamma   90.00
#
_symmetry.space_group_name_H-M   'P 1'
#
loop_
_entity.id
_entity.type
_entity.pdbx_description
1 polymer ?
#
loop_
_entity_poly.entity_id
_entity_poly.type
_entity_poly.pdbx_seq_one_letter_code
_entity_poly.pdbx_strand_id
1 'polypeptide(L)'
;MGLFEAITVSGDTEPAAFFQIDDRGILGLGTAPRTSFGMMRTCGNVFLPKICPGSSGSVNVSRDERWTNSSTEGWDWRIPEDLAQLYQSGLKLQPSTVSSFFDIESRLYNIEFNPDQNNQTYIVDSFRPLGSFVLSDKATAVDGLIIDVENGAIGFRNHTAPTRAQFGAEWEEDLLFLQPETSCASLNLSLRLDIPQSGNDGDGTQYLVDNGGFVNMDVESPWRLKMGDYVWYDNTQEDAQLEWRARATAWTVDVLHAYFMNVTKAGDRKAYINSELGRQFPINSTFLKSDVNQIDATDHYYALITNYPSAAEINGTVEIYNQSWAGNYYPNPFNMSSLNFTYLGDQCSGVGSDLVGMVNMTNIHVKCGLVSGTGQPLGGGEKMLIPRPNTNWTRPVYSCASAVKATIKTVRLRYNSTNNDPQPFNRLEVVSILDKTYDKDNLPLWGIEDANMTVMNLDPLWGLIDPEQANHVNLSTIRSDHLYLPAGSSSIMSGSGGTVYIPASTMPTSVWSKVYDTGSTLNTGTDYTGASNLALYKKWDNLTQTAGGTAQMMNLMWMDYAANALTGSRGQLTTNLLPPNLAPTLRTSHHMAKREGDDDLPSTVCQFTFIAALSGIDGHMQTETKEWIRNVGSADITITRSWGAHGGLGPQNAVTGGGGFAGVATNYERVAQREEEDSSEGVEMKDAVVAQTKPLAGHGNVNGGGSPEVQYRPNAGMNQDYVVHR
;
A
#
# COMPACT_ATOMS: atom_id res chain seq x y z
N MET A 1 50.78 8.05 -33.29
CA MET A 1 50.51 7.71 -31.87
C MET A 1 50.08 9.00 -31.20
N GLY A 2 48.80 9.15 -30.90
CA GLY A 2 48.31 10.30 -30.15
C GLY A 2 48.47 10.02 -28.65
N LEU A 3 49.14 10.92 -27.94
CA LEU A 3 49.12 10.94 -26.47
C LEU A 3 47.71 11.39 -26.05
N PHE A 4 46.95 10.48 -25.46
CA PHE A 4 45.73 10.85 -24.76
C PHE A 4 46.12 11.24 -23.34
N GLU A 5 45.94 12.52 -23.00
CA GLU A 5 45.98 12.96 -21.61
C GLU A 5 44.65 12.53 -20.95
N ALA A 6 44.74 11.80 -19.85
CA ALA A 6 43.59 11.38 -19.06
C ALA A 6 43.60 12.14 -17.74
N ILE A 7 42.51 12.84 -17.42
CA ILE A 7 42.30 13.42 -16.09
C ILE A 7 41.87 12.29 -15.17
N THR A 8 42.68 12.00 -14.15
CA THR A 8 42.40 10.98 -13.14
C THR A 8 42.11 11.63 -11.80
N VAL A 9 41.25 11.00 -11.01
CA VAL A 9 40.98 11.42 -9.62
C VAL A 9 42.27 11.32 -8.81
N SER A 10 42.64 12.40 -8.13
CA SER A 10 43.77 12.38 -7.19
C SER A 10 43.43 11.48 -6.00
N GLY A 11 44.44 10.80 -5.43
CA GLY A 11 44.26 10.07 -4.17
C GLY A 11 44.15 10.99 -2.94
N ASP A 12 44.45 12.27 -3.09
CA ASP A 12 44.42 13.25 -2.01
C ASP A 12 43.03 13.86 -1.82
N THR A 13 42.58 13.96 -0.57
CA THR A 13 41.31 14.59 -0.21
C THR A 13 41.50 16.07 0.11
N GLU A 14 40.68 16.94 -0.49
CA GLU A 14 40.67 18.38 -0.20
C GLU A 14 39.31 18.84 0.32
N PRO A 15 39.26 19.77 1.31
CA PRO A 15 38.01 20.38 1.73
C PRO A 15 37.34 21.14 0.58
N ALA A 16 36.09 20.80 0.28
CA ALA A 16 35.28 21.49 -0.72
C ALA A 16 34.02 22.10 -0.09
N ALA A 17 33.69 23.33 -0.51
CA ALA A 17 32.37 23.90 -0.24
C ALA A 17 31.37 23.42 -1.29
N PHE A 18 30.10 23.30 -0.95
CA PHE A 18 29.06 22.82 -1.86
C PHE A 18 28.09 23.93 -2.26
N PHE A 19 27.45 23.78 -3.43
CA PHE A 19 26.32 24.59 -3.87
C PHE A 19 25.17 23.70 -4.32
N GLN A 20 23.95 24.21 -4.19
CA GLN A 20 22.73 23.52 -4.62
C GLN A 20 22.69 23.39 -6.14
N ILE A 21 22.29 22.22 -6.65
CA ILE A 21 22.03 21.99 -8.07
C ILE A 21 20.61 21.49 -8.26
N ASP A 22 19.84 22.17 -9.10
CA ASP A 22 18.43 21.85 -9.32
C ASP A 22 18.27 20.90 -10.52
N ASP A 23 17.43 19.89 -10.37
CA ASP A 23 17.00 19.04 -11.47
C ASP A 23 16.00 19.80 -12.36
N ARG A 24 16.29 19.88 -13.66
CA ARG A 24 15.38 20.45 -14.67
C ARG A 24 14.77 19.41 -15.60
N GLY A 25 14.95 18.14 -15.28
CA GLY A 25 14.28 17.01 -15.90
C GLY A 25 12.82 16.91 -15.49
N ILE A 26 12.17 15.82 -15.92
CA ILE A 26 10.73 15.61 -15.74
C ILE A 26 10.36 15.56 -14.24
N LEU A 27 11.23 15.01 -13.40
CA LEU A 27 10.98 14.85 -11.97
C LEU A 27 11.13 16.20 -11.25
N GLY A 28 12.19 16.96 -11.53
CA GLY A 28 12.33 18.33 -11.01
C GLY A 28 11.21 19.28 -11.46
N LEU A 29 10.78 19.23 -12.72
CA LEU A 29 9.66 20.05 -13.22
C LEU A 29 8.30 19.61 -12.67
N GLY A 30 8.14 18.32 -12.38
CA GLY A 30 6.90 17.73 -11.88
C GLY A 30 6.77 17.74 -10.34
N THR A 31 7.82 18.11 -9.62
CA THR A 31 7.80 18.17 -8.15
C THR A 31 7.25 19.51 -7.68
N ALA A 32 6.26 19.46 -6.79
CA ALA A 32 5.64 20.66 -6.25
C ALA A 32 6.62 21.41 -5.32
N PRO A 33 6.54 22.76 -5.25
CA PRO A 33 7.34 23.53 -4.31
C PRO A 33 7.08 23.13 -2.86
N ARG A 34 8.12 23.20 -2.02
CA ARG A 34 7.99 22.96 -0.58
C ARG A 34 7.07 23.99 0.07
N THR A 35 6.27 23.56 1.04
CA THR A 35 5.32 24.43 1.74
C THR A 35 5.63 24.54 3.22
N SER A 36 5.08 25.57 3.87
CA SER A 36 5.13 25.73 5.32
C SER A 36 4.02 25.00 6.06
N PHE A 37 3.14 24.23 5.39
CA PHE A 37 2.01 23.55 6.03
C PHE A 37 2.45 22.39 6.93
N GLY A 38 3.63 21.82 6.70
CA GLY A 38 4.22 20.79 7.55
C GLY A 38 3.49 19.44 7.51
N MET A 39 4.01 18.51 8.31
CA MET A 39 3.46 17.16 8.43
C MET A 39 2.31 17.09 9.41
N MET A 40 1.36 16.22 9.11
CA MET A 40 0.18 16.01 9.93
C MET A 40 -0.28 14.57 9.88
N ARG A 41 -0.85 14.13 10.99
CA ARG A 41 -1.33 12.76 11.17
C ARG A 41 -2.67 12.75 11.86
N THR A 42 -3.49 11.78 11.47
CA THR A 42 -4.74 11.43 12.14
C THR A 42 -4.63 9.99 12.64
N CYS A 43 -5.41 9.68 13.66
CA CYS A 43 -5.40 8.38 14.30
C CYS A 43 -6.84 7.90 14.53
N GLY A 44 -7.01 6.59 14.65
CA GLY A 44 -8.32 5.96 14.58
C GLY A 44 -8.78 5.71 13.15
N ASN A 45 -10.01 5.21 13.00
CA ASN A 45 -10.65 5.07 11.69
C ASN A 45 -11.73 6.15 11.51
N VAL A 46 -12.25 6.28 10.28
CA VAL A 46 -13.26 7.31 9.91
C VAL A 46 -14.50 7.30 10.83
N PHE A 47 -14.86 6.15 11.38
CA PHE A 47 -16.04 6.00 12.26
C PHE A 47 -15.71 6.14 13.76
N LEU A 48 -14.44 5.98 14.13
CA LEU A 48 -13.93 5.99 15.50
C LEU A 48 -12.56 6.70 15.53
N PRO A 49 -12.54 8.02 15.34
CA PRO A 49 -11.31 8.80 15.45
C PRO A 49 -10.72 8.69 16.86
N LYS A 50 -9.40 8.82 16.95
CA LYS A 50 -8.64 8.79 18.22
C LYS A 50 -7.62 9.92 18.21
N ILE A 51 -7.38 10.52 19.37
CA ILE A 51 -6.29 11.48 19.53
C ILE A 51 -4.96 10.76 19.30
N CYS A 52 -4.14 11.29 18.40
CA CYS A 52 -2.81 10.77 18.16
C CYS A 52 -1.89 10.94 19.38
N PRO A 53 -0.88 10.08 19.55
CA PRO A 53 0.07 10.22 20.64
C PRO A 53 0.72 11.61 20.67
N GLY A 54 0.71 12.25 21.83
CA GLY A 54 1.28 13.59 22.04
C GLY A 54 0.45 14.76 21.50
N SER A 55 -0.63 14.51 20.75
CA SER A 55 -1.54 15.56 20.26
C SER A 55 -2.52 16.02 21.34
N SER A 56 -2.99 17.27 21.25
CA SER A 56 -4.05 17.83 22.10
C SER A 56 -5.43 17.72 21.46
N GLY A 57 -6.47 17.83 22.28
CA GLY A 57 -7.86 17.92 21.85
C GLY A 57 -8.74 16.84 22.48
N SER A 58 -9.96 16.72 21.98
CA SER A 58 -10.92 15.71 22.45
C SER A 58 -11.67 15.08 21.29
N VAL A 59 -12.02 13.80 21.44
CA VAL A 59 -12.92 13.08 20.53
C VAL A 59 -14.14 12.65 21.34
N ASN A 60 -15.31 13.09 20.91
CA ASN A 60 -16.59 12.67 21.47
C ASN A 60 -17.22 11.66 20.53
N VAL A 61 -17.42 10.44 20.99
CA VAL A 61 -18.11 9.38 20.24
C VAL A 61 -19.46 9.13 20.89
N SER A 62 -20.52 9.48 20.17
CA SER A 62 -21.91 9.15 20.50
C SER A 62 -22.34 7.94 19.68
N ARG A 63 -22.98 6.97 20.34
CA ARG A 63 -23.47 5.75 19.67
C ARG A 63 -24.96 5.60 19.93
N ASP A 64 -25.73 5.68 18.85
CA ASP A 64 -27.15 5.34 18.82
C ASP A 64 -27.34 3.89 18.33
N GLU A 65 -28.54 3.33 18.47
CA GLU A 65 -28.85 1.95 18.07
C GLU A 65 -28.60 1.64 16.57
N ARG A 66 -28.49 2.68 15.73
CA ARG A 66 -28.27 2.55 14.28
C ARG A 66 -27.01 3.25 13.76
N TRP A 67 -26.39 4.14 14.52
CA TRP A 67 -25.31 5.01 14.03
C TRP A 67 -24.27 5.27 15.11
N THR A 68 -23.01 5.37 14.68
CA THR A 68 -21.92 5.91 15.51
C THR A 68 -21.58 7.29 14.94
N ASN A 69 -21.81 8.34 15.73
CA ASN A 69 -21.47 9.71 15.40
C ASN A 69 -20.27 10.13 16.24
N SER A 70 -19.20 10.61 15.60
CA SER A 70 -18.04 11.17 16.28
C SER A 70 -17.89 12.66 15.94
N SER A 71 -17.58 13.48 16.95
CA SER A 71 -17.10 14.84 16.76
C SER A 71 -15.72 15.01 17.39
N THR A 72 -14.91 15.86 16.79
CA THR A 72 -13.56 16.17 17.26
C THR A 72 -13.50 17.65 17.61
N GLU A 73 -13.17 17.97 18.85
CA GLU A 73 -13.08 19.37 19.31
C GLU A 73 -11.64 19.69 19.69
N GLY A 74 -11.06 20.68 18.98
CA GLY A 74 -9.70 21.17 19.23
C GLY A 74 -8.59 20.14 18.99
N TRP A 75 -8.82 19.12 18.15
CA TRP A 75 -7.86 18.05 17.89
C TRP A 75 -6.71 18.49 16.98
N ASP A 76 -5.53 18.75 17.53
CA ASP A 76 -4.37 19.15 16.75
C ASP A 76 -3.78 17.98 15.94
N TRP A 77 -3.85 18.07 14.61
CA TRP A 77 -3.32 17.05 13.68
C TRP A 77 -1.82 17.20 13.43
N ARG A 78 -1.19 18.29 13.89
CA ARG A 78 0.26 18.51 13.72
C ARG A 78 1.04 17.53 14.58
N ILE A 79 2.23 17.18 14.10
CA ILE A 79 3.14 16.33 14.86
C ILE A 79 3.74 17.14 16.03
N PRO A 80 3.73 16.63 17.27
CA PRO A 80 4.40 17.24 18.41
C PRO A 80 5.91 17.40 18.21
N GLU A 81 6.46 18.55 18.62
CA GLU A 81 7.88 18.86 18.45
C GLU A 81 8.81 17.87 19.17
N ASP A 82 8.42 17.38 20.34
CA ASP A 82 9.18 16.39 21.12
C ASP A 82 9.24 15.03 20.42
N LEU A 83 8.15 14.58 19.79
CA LEU A 83 8.17 13.38 18.95
C LEU A 83 9.05 13.56 17.73
N ALA A 84 8.97 14.71 17.05
CA ALA A 84 9.83 15.00 15.91
C ALA A 84 11.32 14.97 16.30
N GLN A 85 11.68 15.59 17.44
CA GLN A 85 13.03 15.56 17.98
C GLN A 85 13.48 14.14 18.36
N LEU A 86 12.61 13.31 18.93
CA LEU A 86 12.92 11.94 19.31
C LEU A 86 13.31 11.08 18.10
N TYR A 87 12.48 11.03 17.06
CA TYR A 87 12.68 10.15 15.88
C TYR A 87 13.80 10.60 14.94
N GLN A 88 14.42 11.76 15.20
CA GLN A 88 15.61 12.24 14.50
C GLN A 88 16.83 12.40 15.44
N SER A 89 16.69 12.04 16.72
CA SER A 89 17.73 12.27 17.74
C SER A 89 19.05 11.57 17.42
N GLY A 90 18.99 10.43 16.73
CA GLY A 90 20.16 9.65 16.30
C GLY A 90 20.94 10.28 15.14
N LEU A 91 20.41 11.29 14.45
CA LEU A 91 21.10 11.91 13.30
C LEU A 91 22.40 12.62 13.69
N LYS A 92 22.53 13.09 14.93
CA LYS A 92 23.78 13.69 15.43
C LYS A 92 24.95 12.71 15.47
N LEU A 93 24.66 11.41 15.40
CA LEU A 93 25.63 10.31 15.38
C LEU A 93 25.90 9.81 13.95
N GLN A 94 25.23 10.39 12.94
CA GLN A 94 25.39 10.03 11.54
C GLN A 94 26.03 11.17 10.74
N PRO A 95 26.57 10.89 9.55
CA PRO A 95 26.91 11.94 8.59
C PRO A 95 25.71 12.83 8.29
N SER A 96 25.97 14.11 8.04
CA SER A 96 24.94 15.16 7.87
C SER A 96 23.97 14.90 6.71
N THR A 97 24.35 14.07 5.75
CA THR A 97 23.56 13.71 4.56
C THR A 97 22.53 12.61 4.81
N VAL A 98 22.59 11.91 5.94
CA VAL A 98 21.61 10.86 6.26
C VAL A 98 20.25 11.51 6.58
N SER A 99 19.26 11.20 5.74
CA SER A 99 17.87 11.62 5.89
C SER A 99 17.18 10.91 7.06
N SER A 100 16.16 11.56 7.61
CA SER A 100 15.23 11.01 8.58
C SER A 100 13.83 10.85 8.00
N PHE A 101 12.90 10.34 8.81
CA PHE A 101 11.47 10.31 8.51
C PHE A 101 10.94 11.66 8.02
N PHE A 102 11.39 12.77 8.62
CA PHE A 102 10.88 14.11 8.30
C PHE A 102 11.52 14.75 7.07
N ASP A 103 12.58 14.16 6.52
CA ASP A 103 13.23 14.60 5.28
C ASP A 103 12.66 13.90 4.04
N ILE A 104 11.79 12.89 4.25
CA ILE A 104 11.06 12.20 3.18
C ILE A 104 9.74 12.92 2.97
N GLU A 105 9.52 13.40 1.75
CA GLU A 105 8.33 14.15 1.38
C GLU A 105 7.68 13.55 0.12
N SER A 106 6.40 13.85 -0.12
CA SER A 106 5.77 13.51 -1.39
C SER A 106 6.18 14.51 -2.47
N ARG A 107 6.19 14.06 -3.74
CA ARG A 107 6.43 14.98 -4.87
C ARG A 107 5.26 15.91 -5.14
N LEU A 108 4.06 15.38 -4.93
CA LEU A 108 2.81 16.08 -5.16
C LEU A 108 1.95 15.97 -3.91
N TYR A 109 1.18 17.02 -3.65
CA TYR A 109 0.22 17.08 -2.57
C TYR A 109 -1.02 17.83 -3.04
N ASN A 110 -2.16 17.53 -2.43
CA ASN A 110 -3.36 18.36 -2.56
C ASN A 110 -3.49 19.24 -1.32
N ILE A 111 -4.17 20.37 -1.47
CA ILE A 111 -4.55 21.21 -0.34
C ILE A 111 -6.02 20.93 -0.05
N GLU A 112 -6.28 20.43 1.15
CA GLU A 112 -7.60 20.12 1.65
C GLU A 112 -8.01 21.12 2.74
N PHE A 113 -9.30 21.11 3.06
CA PHE A 113 -9.89 21.99 4.05
C PHE A 113 -10.60 21.17 5.13
N ASN A 114 -10.30 21.46 6.39
CA ASN A 114 -10.96 20.80 7.51
C ASN A 114 -11.92 21.77 8.22
N PRO A 115 -13.25 21.59 8.09
CA PRO A 115 -14.22 22.42 8.80
C PRO A 115 -14.17 22.23 10.33
N ASP A 116 -13.73 21.07 10.81
CA ASP A 116 -13.67 20.72 12.24
C ASP A 116 -12.41 21.29 12.94
N GLN A 117 -11.48 21.87 12.17
CA GLN A 117 -10.23 22.48 12.67
C GLN A 117 -10.20 23.99 12.46
N ASN A 118 -11.20 24.72 12.97
CA ASN A 118 -11.29 26.17 12.81
C ASN A 118 -11.13 26.63 11.34
N ASN A 119 -11.61 25.82 10.38
CA ASN A 119 -11.46 26.08 8.94
C ASN A 119 -10.00 26.18 8.46
N GLN A 120 -9.08 25.37 9.02
CA GLN A 120 -7.68 25.33 8.58
C GLN A 120 -7.50 24.53 7.29
N THR A 121 -6.65 25.07 6.41
CA THR A 121 -6.16 24.36 5.22
C THR A 121 -4.96 23.51 5.57
N TYR A 122 -4.88 22.34 4.95
CA TYR A 122 -3.87 21.34 5.25
C TYR A 122 -3.49 20.58 3.99
N ILE A 123 -2.31 19.95 3.96
CA ILE A 123 -1.86 19.18 2.81
C ILE A 123 -2.08 17.69 3.02
N VAL A 124 -2.32 16.98 1.93
CA VAL A 124 -2.39 15.52 1.91
C VAL A 124 -1.58 14.95 0.75
N ASP A 125 -1.10 13.73 0.92
CA ASP A 125 -0.33 13.05 -0.12
C ASP A 125 -1.14 12.95 -1.43
N SER A 126 -0.48 13.20 -2.56
CA SER A 126 -1.06 13.07 -3.90
C SER A 126 -0.06 12.36 -4.80
N PHE A 127 -0.56 11.49 -5.68
CA PHE A 127 0.29 10.71 -6.57
C PHE A 127 -0.09 10.95 -8.03
N ARG A 128 0.91 11.28 -8.84
CA ARG A 128 0.85 11.21 -10.30
C ARG A 128 2.19 10.71 -10.83
N PRO A 129 2.21 9.76 -11.76
CA PRO A 129 3.45 9.37 -12.40
C PRO A 129 3.97 10.52 -13.25
N LEU A 130 5.27 10.81 -13.13
CA LEU A 130 5.99 11.85 -13.85
C LEU A 130 6.89 11.23 -14.93
N GLY A 131 7.64 10.18 -14.59
CA GLY A 131 8.53 9.47 -15.50
C GLY A 131 8.68 7.99 -15.16
N SER A 132 9.49 7.27 -15.94
CA SER A 132 9.81 5.87 -15.65
C SER A 132 11.29 5.58 -15.88
N PHE A 133 11.86 4.83 -14.95
CA PHE A 133 13.26 4.43 -14.80
C PHE A 133 13.41 2.90 -14.86
N VAL A 134 12.31 2.15 -14.87
CA VAL A 134 12.28 0.69 -14.90
C VAL A 134 13.08 0.09 -16.06
N LEU A 135 13.24 0.80 -17.18
CA LEU A 135 14.04 0.36 -18.33
C LEU A 135 15.50 0.82 -18.31
N SER A 136 15.87 1.68 -17.36
CA SER A 136 17.25 2.10 -17.17
C SER A 136 18.12 0.92 -16.72
N ASP A 137 19.41 1.00 -17.03
CA ASP A 137 20.46 0.07 -16.63
C ASP A 137 21.45 0.69 -15.63
N LYS A 138 21.28 1.98 -15.30
CA LYS A 138 22.22 2.74 -14.46
C LYS A 138 21.53 3.41 -13.29
N ALA A 139 22.25 3.44 -12.17
CA ALA A 139 21.91 4.28 -11.05
C ALA A 139 21.90 5.76 -11.48
N THR A 140 20.85 6.50 -11.13
CA THR A 140 20.62 7.85 -11.65
C THR A 140 20.18 8.79 -10.54
N ALA A 141 20.72 10.00 -10.51
CA ALA A 141 20.22 11.07 -9.65
C ALA A 141 19.02 11.76 -10.33
N VAL A 142 17.97 12.04 -9.57
CA VAL A 142 16.77 12.79 -9.99
C VAL A 142 16.32 13.66 -8.84
N ASP A 143 15.53 14.72 -9.06
CA ASP A 143 15.13 15.65 -7.98
C ASP A 143 14.85 15.00 -6.61
N GLY A 144 15.73 15.27 -5.64
CA GLY A 144 15.64 14.78 -4.27
C GLY A 144 15.99 13.30 -4.04
N LEU A 145 16.36 12.54 -5.06
CA LEU A 145 16.60 11.09 -4.96
C LEU A 145 17.84 10.60 -5.76
N ILE A 146 18.36 9.45 -5.32
CA ILE A 146 19.21 8.56 -6.11
C ILE A 146 18.43 7.27 -6.36
N ILE A 147 18.27 6.90 -7.61
CA ILE A 147 17.58 5.68 -8.03
C ILE A 147 18.62 4.57 -8.18
N ASP A 148 18.45 3.48 -7.43
CA ASP A 148 19.21 2.25 -7.56
C ASP A 148 18.38 1.21 -8.32
N VAL A 149 18.60 1.13 -9.62
CA VAL A 149 17.86 0.20 -10.50
C VAL A 149 18.34 -1.25 -10.33
N GLU A 150 19.53 -1.47 -9.79
CA GLU A 150 20.07 -2.83 -9.60
C GLU A 150 19.31 -3.54 -8.48
N ASN A 151 19.13 -2.85 -7.34
CA ASN A 151 18.41 -3.39 -6.19
C ASN A 151 16.93 -2.99 -6.13
N GLY A 152 16.48 -2.11 -7.03
CA GLY A 152 15.14 -1.52 -6.97
C GLY A 152 14.94 -0.58 -5.78
N ALA A 153 15.98 0.10 -5.32
CA ALA A 153 15.92 0.98 -4.14
C ALA A 153 15.92 2.47 -4.54
N ILE A 154 15.49 3.32 -3.60
CA ILE A 154 15.62 4.78 -3.73
C ILE A 154 16.35 5.34 -2.50
N GLY A 155 17.33 6.20 -2.74
CA GLY A 155 18.08 6.93 -1.72
C GLY A 155 17.66 8.39 -1.68
N PHE A 156 17.50 8.97 -0.49
CA PHE A 156 17.06 10.36 -0.34
C PHE A 156 18.24 11.32 -0.30
N ARG A 157 18.27 12.25 -1.26
CA ARG A 157 19.34 13.24 -1.37
C ARG A 157 18.88 14.50 -2.10
N ASN A 158 18.88 15.61 -1.39
CA ASN A 158 18.80 16.93 -1.99
C ASN A 158 20.16 17.31 -2.60
N HIS A 159 20.17 17.64 -3.89
CA HIS A 159 21.37 17.57 -4.69
C HIS A 159 22.27 18.79 -4.57
N THR A 160 23.52 18.52 -4.23
CA THR A 160 24.59 19.52 -4.18
C THR A 160 25.81 19.06 -4.98
N ALA A 161 26.60 20.02 -5.43
CA ALA A 161 27.86 19.81 -6.13
C ALA A 161 29.00 20.62 -5.48
N PRO A 162 30.25 20.13 -5.54
CA PRO A 162 31.40 20.85 -4.99
C PRO A 162 31.74 22.08 -5.82
N THR A 163 32.07 23.17 -5.12
CA THR A 163 32.59 24.41 -5.68
C THR A 163 34.10 24.28 -5.91
N ARG A 164 34.63 25.05 -6.88
CA ARG A 164 36.08 25.16 -7.20
C ARG A 164 36.76 23.88 -7.71
N ALA A 165 36.01 22.84 -8.04
CA ALA A 165 36.53 21.66 -8.72
C ALA A 165 36.77 21.95 -10.21
N GLN A 166 37.94 22.48 -10.59
CA GLN A 166 38.23 22.91 -11.98
C GLN A 166 38.00 21.79 -13.01
N PHE A 167 38.41 20.56 -12.70
CA PHE A 167 38.28 19.41 -13.59
C PHE A 167 37.17 18.44 -13.17
N GLY A 168 36.47 18.72 -12.08
CA GLY A 168 35.55 17.81 -11.43
C GLY A 168 36.09 17.25 -10.11
N ALA A 169 35.26 16.48 -9.42
CA ALA A 169 35.57 15.88 -8.13
C ALA A 169 34.79 14.59 -7.93
N GLU A 170 35.32 13.70 -7.10
CA GLU A 170 34.62 12.53 -6.58
C GLU A 170 34.60 12.58 -5.06
N TRP A 171 33.50 12.14 -4.45
CA TRP A 171 33.33 12.07 -3.00
C TRP A 171 32.32 10.99 -2.62
N GLU A 172 32.24 10.69 -1.32
CA GLU A 172 31.30 9.71 -0.77
C GLU A 172 30.33 10.39 0.20
N GLU A 173 29.09 9.92 0.19
CA GLU A 173 28.04 10.34 1.13
C GLU A 173 27.30 9.12 1.66
N ASP A 174 26.94 9.15 2.94
CA ASP A 174 26.02 8.17 3.50
C ASP A 174 24.60 8.71 3.38
N LEU A 175 23.70 7.91 2.82
CA LEU A 175 22.32 8.28 2.55
C LEU A 175 21.36 7.22 3.07
N LEU A 176 20.17 7.66 3.50
CA LEU A 176 19.07 6.78 3.81
C LEU A 176 18.46 6.26 2.50
N PHE A 177 18.31 4.94 2.40
CA PHE A 177 17.64 4.24 1.31
C PHE A 177 16.40 3.52 1.82
N LEU A 178 15.34 3.55 1.02
CA LEU A 178 14.27 2.54 1.10
C LEU A 178 14.51 1.50 0.03
N GLN A 179 14.63 0.25 0.47
CA GLN A 179 14.88 -0.89 -0.38
C GLN A 179 13.71 -1.88 -0.27
N PRO A 180 13.02 -2.19 -1.37
CA PRO A 180 12.02 -3.24 -1.38
C PRO A 180 12.69 -4.61 -1.30
N GLU A 181 12.00 -5.55 -0.67
CA GLU A 181 12.38 -6.95 -0.64
C GLU A 181 11.15 -7.78 -0.96
N THR A 182 11.25 -8.67 -1.94
CA THR A 182 10.16 -9.53 -2.37
C THR A 182 10.65 -10.96 -2.45
N SER A 183 9.81 -11.91 -2.06
CA SER A 183 9.99 -13.32 -2.35
C SER A 183 8.72 -13.87 -2.96
N CYS A 184 8.88 -14.74 -3.96
CA CYS A 184 7.76 -15.36 -4.67
C CYS A 184 7.87 -16.89 -4.63
N ALA A 185 6.73 -17.54 -4.69
CA ALA A 185 6.59 -18.99 -4.77
C ALA A 185 5.67 -19.35 -5.94
N SER A 186 6.05 -20.36 -6.72
CA SER A 186 5.19 -20.94 -7.75
C SER A 186 3.96 -21.58 -7.11
N LEU A 187 2.78 -21.37 -7.69
CA LEU A 187 1.58 -22.15 -7.37
C LEU A 187 1.68 -23.58 -7.93
N ASN A 188 2.63 -23.85 -8.82
CA ASN A 188 2.63 -25.05 -9.66
C ASN A 188 1.29 -25.24 -10.42
N LEU A 189 0.57 -24.14 -10.60
CA LEU A 189 -0.55 -23.97 -11.50
C LEU A 189 -0.09 -22.99 -12.57
N SER A 190 -0.43 -23.27 -13.82
CA SER A 190 -0.24 -22.32 -14.91
C SER A 190 -1.56 -22.01 -15.57
N LEU A 191 -1.61 -20.85 -16.20
CA LEU A 191 -2.76 -20.44 -16.98
C LEU A 191 -2.47 -20.87 -18.41
N ARG A 192 -3.47 -21.38 -19.12
CA ARG A 192 -3.40 -21.65 -20.54
C ARG A 192 -4.41 -20.78 -21.27
N LEU A 193 -3.95 -20.15 -22.34
CA LEU A 193 -4.76 -19.31 -23.22
C LEU A 193 -4.67 -19.85 -24.64
N ASP A 194 -5.82 -20.11 -25.25
CA ASP A 194 -5.93 -20.48 -26.66
C ASP A 194 -6.37 -19.23 -27.45
N ILE A 195 -5.50 -18.74 -28.34
CA ILE A 195 -5.74 -17.51 -29.13
C ILE A 195 -6.62 -17.86 -30.34
N PRO A 196 -7.82 -17.27 -30.48
CA PRO A 196 -8.77 -17.63 -31.54
C PRO A 196 -8.34 -17.10 -32.93
N GLN A 197 -9.02 -17.58 -33.98
CA GLN A 197 -8.74 -17.21 -35.38
C GLN A 197 -9.11 -15.76 -35.72
N SER A 198 -10.14 -15.20 -35.06
CA SER A 198 -10.56 -13.80 -35.20
C SER A 198 -9.97 -12.98 -34.05
N GLY A 199 -9.26 -11.90 -34.36
CA GLY A 199 -8.60 -11.00 -33.39
C GLY A 199 -9.54 -10.15 -32.53
N ASN A 200 -10.68 -10.70 -32.11
CA ASN A 200 -11.42 -10.13 -30.99
C ASN A 200 -10.75 -10.64 -29.71
N ASP A 201 -9.97 -9.77 -29.08
CA ASP A 201 -9.19 -10.02 -27.85
C ASP A 201 -10.08 -10.26 -26.61
N GLY A 202 -11.18 -10.99 -26.71
CA GLY A 202 -12.09 -11.29 -25.58
C GLY A 202 -12.67 -12.70 -25.56
N ASP A 203 -12.55 -13.46 -26.65
CA ASP A 203 -13.22 -14.77 -26.81
C ASP A 203 -12.27 -15.98 -26.66
N GLY A 204 -11.04 -15.73 -26.20
CA GLY A 204 -10.04 -16.78 -25.96
C GLY A 204 -10.51 -17.76 -24.88
N THR A 205 -10.27 -19.05 -25.12
CA THR A 205 -10.60 -20.10 -24.17
C THR A 205 -9.50 -20.20 -23.11
N GLN A 206 -9.85 -20.15 -21.83
CA GLN A 206 -8.88 -20.07 -20.72
C GLN A 206 -8.96 -21.31 -19.83
N TYR A 207 -7.80 -21.86 -19.45
CA TYR A 207 -7.73 -23.00 -18.54
C TYR A 207 -6.74 -22.75 -17.42
N LEU A 208 -7.05 -23.25 -16.23
CA LEU A 208 -6.09 -23.48 -15.18
C LEU A 208 -5.49 -24.88 -15.38
N VAL A 209 -4.17 -24.97 -15.43
CA VAL A 209 -3.43 -26.21 -15.70
C VAL A 209 -2.68 -26.63 -14.44
N ASP A 210 -2.94 -27.84 -13.99
CA ASP A 210 -2.25 -28.40 -12.82
C ASP A 210 -0.86 -28.94 -13.20
N ASN A 211 0.20 -28.25 -12.79
CA ASN A 211 1.59 -28.71 -12.94
C ASN A 211 2.14 -29.29 -11.63
N GLY A 212 1.27 -29.65 -10.69
CA GLY A 212 1.63 -30.14 -9.36
C GLY A 212 0.97 -29.38 -8.22
N GLY A 213 0.32 -28.24 -8.50
CA GLY A 213 -0.38 -27.44 -7.48
C GLY A 213 -1.56 -28.16 -6.84
N PHE A 214 -2.24 -29.05 -7.57
CA PHE A 214 -3.29 -29.89 -6.97
C PHE A 214 -2.83 -31.33 -6.72
N VAL A 215 -2.30 -32.00 -7.75
CA VAL A 215 -1.96 -33.43 -7.67
C VAL A 215 -0.82 -33.74 -6.69
N ASN A 216 0.16 -32.84 -6.57
CA ASN A 216 1.33 -33.00 -5.69
C ASN A 216 1.29 -32.04 -4.48
N MET A 217 0.10 -31.58 -4.12
CA MET A 217 -0.09 -30.66 -3.00
C MET A 217 0.28 -31.31 -1.67
N ASP A 218 1.05 -30.59 -0.85
CA ASP A 218 1.39 -31.04 0.49
C ASP A 218 0.15 -31.24 1.36
N VAL A 219 0.02 -32.42 1.97
CA VAL A 219 -1.16 -32.77 2.79
C VAL A 219 -1.16 -32.06 4.14
N GLU A 220 -0.03 -31.54 4.61
CA GLU A 220 0.02 -30.75 5.85
C GLU A 220 0.02 -29.27 5.52
N SER A 221 -0.68 -28.48 6.35
CA SER A 221 -0.71 -27.02 6.18
C SER A 221 0.65 -26.42 6.56
N PRO A 222 1.32 -25.67 5.68
CA PRO A 222 2.55 -24.95 6.02
C PRO A 222 2.35 -23.99 7.19
N TRP A 223 1.14 -23.43 7.33
CA TRP A 223 0.73 -22.59 8.45
C TRP A 223 0.77 -23.38 9.77
N ARG A 224 0.14 -24.56 9.80
CA ARG A 224 0.11 -25.41 11.00
C ARG A 224 1.51 -25.90 11.38
N LEU A 225 2.32 -26.25 10.39
CA LEU A 225 3.67 -26.76 10.62
C LEU A 225 4.60 -25.74 11.27
N LYS A 226 4.50 -24.46 10.87
CA LYS A 226 5.37 -23.41 11.41
C LYS A 226 4.83 -22.78 12.68
N MET A 227 3.51 -22.60 12.79
CA MET A 227 2.90 -21.72 13.80
C MET A 227 1.92 -22.41 14.74
N GLY A 228 1.65 -23.71 14.55
CA GLY A 228 0.64 -24.41 15.33
C GLY A 228 -0.76 -23.87 15.03
N ASP A 229 -1.56 -23.64 16.08
CA ASP A 229 -2.96 -23.19 15.94
C ASP A 229 -3.12 -21.66 15.87
N TYR A 230 -2.05 -20.87 16.10
CA TYR A 230 -2.10 -19.40 16.07
C TYR A 230 -0.98 -18.81 15.22
N VAL A 231 -1.33 -17.89 14.31
CA VAL A 231 -0.37 -17.17 13.46
C VAL A 231 0.25 -16.01 14.24
N TRP A 232 1.49 -16.20 14.69
CA TRP A 232 2.33 -15.15 15.28
C TRP A 232 3.67 -15.11 14.57
N TYR A 233 4.18 -13.90 14.33
CA TYR A 233 5.47 -13.69 13.71
C TYR A 233 6.46 -13.13 14.72
N ASP A 234 7.48 -13.92 15.06
CA ASP A 234 8.56 -13.50 15.94
C ASP A 234 9.77 -13.06 15.12
N ASN A 235 10.56 -12.13 15.69
CA ASN A 235 11.82 -11.62 15.11
C ASN A 235 11.71 -11.13 13.66
N THR A 236 10.59 -10.50 13.31
CA THR A 236 10.32 -9.98 11.95
C THR A 236 11.31 -8.92 11.48
N GLN A 237 12.01 -8.26 12.41
CA GLN A 237 13.09 -7.32 12.10
C GLN A 237 14.43 -8.01 11.74
N GLU A 238 14.63 -9.26 12.15
CA GLU A 238 15.82 -10.04 11.75
C GLU A 238 15.54 -10.79 10.44
N ASP A 239 14.34 -11.35 10.30
CA ASP A 239 13.87 -12.04 9.09
C ASP A 239 12.37 -11.76 8.89
N ALA A 240 12.02 -11.08 7.81
CA ALA A 240 10.63 -10.82 7.44
C ALA A 240 9.85 -12.08 7.03
N GLN A 241 10.54 -13.21 6.80
CA GLN A 241 10.02 -14.52 6.45
C GLN A 241 9.24 -14.54 5.12
N LEU A 242 9.60 -13.67 4.18
CA LEU A 242 8.86 -13.45 2.93
C LEU A 242 8.72 -14.72 2.08
N GLU A 243 9.78 -15.53 1.97
CA GLU A 243 9.74 -16.79 1.21
C GLU A 243 8.70 -17.76 1.77
N TRP A 244 8.68 -17.89 3.10
CA TRP A 244 7.72 -18.75 3.75
C TRP A 244 6.30 -18.22 3.61
N ARG A 245 6.09 -16.91 3.80
CA ARG A 245 4.77 -16.25 3.62
C ARG A 245 4.24 -16.48 2.21
N ALA A 246 5.07 -16.31 1.19
CA ALA A 246 4.71 -16.56 -0.21
C ALA A 246 4.35 -18.04 -0.46
N ARG A 247 5.15 -19.00 0.04
CA ARG A 247 4.88 -20.44 -0.12
C ARG A 247 3.63 -20.90 0.60
N ALA A 248 3.45 -20.46 1.84
CA ALA A 248 2.29 -20.82 2.64
C ALA A 248 1.00 -20.25 2.03
N THR A 249 1.07 -19.03 1.47
CA THR A 249 -0.04 -18.41 0.75
C THR A 249 -0.33 -19.12 -0.56
N ALA A 250 0.70 -19.44 -1.35
CA ALA A 250 0.59 -20.24 -2.58
C ALA A 250 -0.19 -21.54 -2.33
N TRP A 251 0.24 -22.30 -1.33
CA TRP A 251 -0.41 -23.53 -0.93
C TRP A 251 -1.89 -23.32 -0.57
N THR A 252 -2.23 -22.27 0.20
CA THR A 252 -3.64 -22.06 0.60
C THR A 252 -4.49 -21.65 -0.59
N VAL A 253 -3.95 -20.86 -1.52
CA VAL A 253 -4.61 -20.52 -2.79
C VAL A 253 -4.95 -21.79 -3.55
N ASP A 254 -4.00 -22.70 -3.72
CA ASP A 254 -4.23 -23.97 -4.42
C ASP A 254 -5.29 -24.83 -3.71
N VAL A 255 -5.23 -24.92 -2.37
CA VAL A 255 -6.21 -25.65 -1.55
C VAL A 255 -7.62 -25.12 -1.76
N LEU A 256 -7.82 -23.80 -1.67
CA LEU A 256 -9.15 -23.20 -1.78
C LEU A 256 -9.73 -23.36 -3.18
N HIS A 257 -8.91 -23.21 -4.22
CA HIS A 257 -9.33 -23.48 -5.60
C HIS A 257 -9.64 -24.96 -5.82
N ALA A 258 -8.85 -25.88 -5.23
CA ALA A 258 -9.11 -27.31 -5.32
C ALA A 258 -10.44 -27.71 -4.64
N TYR A 259 -10.79 -27.08 -3.52
CA TYR A 259 -12.10 -27.27 -2.89
C TYR A 259 -13.23 -26.74 -3.77
N PHE A 260 -13.11 -25.52 -4.27
CA PHE A 260 -14.11 -24.91 -5.15
C PHE A 260 -14.38 -25.76 -6.40
N MET A 261 -13.31 -26.24 -7.05
CA MET A 261 -13.38 -27.06 -8.26
C MET A 261 -13.70 -28.55 -8.00
N ASN A 262 -13.97 -28.95 -6.75
CA ASN A 262 -14.22 -30.34 -6.36
C ASN A 262 -13.08 -31.30 -6.76
N VAL A 263 -11.84 -30.80 -6.71
CA VAL A 263 -10.62 -31.57 -6.96
C VAL A 263 -10.29 -32.44 -5.75
N THR A 264 -10.51 -31.94 -4.54
CA THR A 264 -10.31 -32.70 -3.30
C THR A 264 -11.34 -32.31 -2.25
N LYS A 265 -11.40 -33.06 -1.15
CA LYS A 265 -12.38 -32.86 -0.08
C LYS A 265 -11.91 -31.88 0.99
N ALA A 266 -12.74 -30.90 1.32
CA ALA A 266 -12.49 -30.00 2.44
C ALA A 266 -12.35 -30.78 3.77
N GLY A 267 -11.29 -30.48 4.52
CA GLY A 267 -10.98 -31.12 5.81
C GLY A 267 -10.38 -32.53 5.73
N ASP A 268 -10.42 -33.20 4.58
CA ASP A 268 -9.79 -34.52 4.37
C ASP A 268 -9.25 -34.65 2.94
N ARG A 269 -8.10 -34.00 2.70
CA ARG A 269 -7.47 -33.92 1.39
C ARG A 269 -6.97 -35.27 0.84
N LYS A 270 -6.91 -36.31 1.69
CA LYS A 270 -6.56 -37.68 1.26
C LYS A 270 -7.76 -38.47 0.76
N ALA A 271 -8.99 -37.98 0.97
CA ALA A 271 -10.20 -38.70 0.58
C ALA A 271 -10.23 -39.00 -0.92
N TYR A 272 -9.87 -38.01 -1.74
CA TYR A 272 -9.67 -38.16 -3.18
C TYR A 272 -8.89 -36.96 -3.74
N ILE A 273 -8.28 -37.16 -4.90
CA ILE A 273 -7.65 -36.11 -5.73
C ILE A 273 -8.11 -36.34 -7.17
N ASN A 274 -9.02 -35.52 -7.66
CA ASN A 274 -9.55 -35.53 -9.02
C ASN A 274 -8.68 -34.64 -9.94
N SER A 275 -7.37 -34.81 -9.87
CA SER A 275 -6.41 -34.13 -10.73
C SER A 275 -5.23 -35.02 -11.10
N GLU A 276 -4.58 -34.70 -12.20
CA GLU A 276 -3.34 -35.32 -12.68
C GLU A 276 -2.46 -34.24 -13.31
N LEU A 277 -1.16 -34.51 -13.44
CA LEU A 277 -0.23 -33.55 -14.05
C LEU A 277 -0.66 -33.21 -15.48
N GLY A 278 -0.76 -31.91 -15.76
CA GLY A 278 -1.23 -31.35 -17.03
C GLY A 278 -2.75 -31.29 -17.18
N ARG A 279 -3.53 -31.69 -16.17
CA ARG A 279 -5.00 -31.60 -16.22
C ARG A 279 -5.43 -30.15 -16.36
N GLN A 280 -6.40 -29.92 -17.23
CA GLN A 280 -6.94 -28.61 -17.56
C GLN A 280 -8.32 -28.43 -16.94
N PHE A 281 -8.50 -27.31 -16.28
CA PHE A 281 -9.74 -26.88 -15.65
C PHE A 281 -10.22 -25.63 -16.37
N PRO A 282 -11.37 -25.65 -17.08
CA PRO A 282 -11.88 -24.47 -17.75
C PRO A 282 -12.15 -23.37 -16.72
N ILE A 283 -11.76 -22.14 -17.04
CA ILE A 283 -11.99 -20.95 -16.20
C ILE A 283 -12.42 -19.78 -17.08
N ASN A 284 -13.13 -18.83 -16.47
CA ASN A 284 -13.25 -17.47 -16.96
C ASN A 284 -12.61 -16.64 -15.85
N SER A 285 -11.62 -15.79 -16.13
CA SER A 285 -10.92 -15.02 -15.09
C SER A 285 -10.83 -13.54 -15.45
N THR A 286 -11.14 -12.67 -14.48
CA THR A 286 -10.97 -11.21 -14.57
C THR A 286 -9.52 -10.80 -14.35
N PHE A 287 -8.73 -11.66 -13.70
CA PHE A 287 -7.27 -11.53 -13.60
C PHE A 287 -6.57 -11.75 -14.94
N LEU A 288 -7.26 -12.40 -15.89
CA LEU A 288 -6.74 -12.71 -17.21
C LEU A 288 -7.37 -11.81 -18.25
N LYS A 289 -6.65 -10.76 -18.64
CA LYS A 289 -6.82 -10.33 -20.03
C LYS A 289 -6.36 -11.49 -20.92
N SER A 290 -7.07 -11.70 -22.01
CA SER A 290 -6.75 -12.63 -23.10
C SER A 290 -5.35 -12.39 -23.71
N ASP A 291 -4.73 -11.26 -23.38
CA ASP A 291 -3.41 -10.84 -23.84
C ASP A 291 -2.28 -11.64 -23.18
N VAL A 292 -1.54 -12.38 -24.00
CA VAL A 292 -0.34 -13.13 -23.58
C VAL A 292 0.91 -12.24 -23.46
N ASN A 293 0.79 -10.98 -23.86
CA ASN A 293 1.87 -9.99 -23.95
C ASN A 293 1.92 -9.01 -22.77
N GLN A 294 1.34 -9.38 -21.65
CA GLN A 294 1.33 -8.56 -20.45
C GLN A 294 1.47 -9.42 -19.20
N ILE A 295 1.89 -8.77 -18.12
CA ILE A 295 1.83 -9.30 -16.76
C ILE A 295 0.58 -8.77 -16.05
N ASP A 296 0.15 -9.48 -15.03
CA ASP A 296 -0.94 -9.05 -14.14
C ASP A 296 -0.51 -9.33 -12.69
N ALA A 297 -0.80 -8.43 -11.76
CA ALA A 297 -0.56 -8.60 -10.34
C ALA A 297 -1.79 -8.14 -9.55
N THR A 298 -2.23 -8.95 -8.60
CA THR A 298 -3.43 -8.68 -7.80
C THR A 298 -3.26 -9.16 -6.37
N ASP A 299 -3.72 -8.40 -5.39
CA ASP A 299 -3.92 -8.88 -4.02
C ASP A 299 -5.25 -9.64 -3.82
N HIS A 300 -6.05 -9.78 -4.88
CA HIS A 300 -7.30 -10.53 -4.87
C HIS A 300 -7.07 -12.00 -5.23
N TYR A 301 -6.86 -12.84 -4.23
CA TYR A 301 -6.50 -14.25 -4.43
C TYR A 301 -7.57 -15.11 -5.13
N TYR A 302 -8.84 -14.70 -5.08
CA TYR A 302 -9.92 -15.38 -5.80
C TYR A 302 -9.90 -15.11 -7.31
N ALA A 303 -9.09 -14.16 -7.79
CA ALA A 303 -9.18 -13.64 -9.15
C ALA A 303 -8.76 -14.64 -10.25
N LEU A 304 -8.17 -15.80 -9.89
CA LEU A 304 -7.95 -16.90 -10.85
C LEU A 304 -9.25 -17.44 -11.45
N ILE A 305 -10.41 -17.18 -10.83
CA ILE A 305 -11.74 -17.48 -11.38
C ILE A 305 -12.68 -16.28 -11.16
N THR A 306 -13.37 -15.86 -12.21
CA THR A 306 -14.43 -14.85 -12.21
C THR A 306 -15.70 -15.41 -11.57
N ASN A 307 -16.53 -14.52 -11.02
CA ASN A 307 -17.86 -14.84 -10.48
C ASN A 307 -17.85 -15.82 -9.29
N TYR A 308 -16.76 -15.88 -8.50
CA TYR A 308 -16.82 -16.50 -7.19
C TYR A 308 -18.06 -15.98 -6.42
N PRO A 309 -18.87 -16.84 -5.79
CA PRO A 309 -20.07 -16.40 -5.13
C PRO A 309 -19.72 -15.37 -4.07
N SER A 310 -20.46 -14.26 -4.05
CA SER A 310 -20.30 -13.26 -3.00
C SER A 310 -20.80 -13.81 -1.66
N ALA A 311 -20.45 -13.12 -0.57
CA ALA A 311 -20.96 -13.44 0.77
C ALA A 311 -22.50 -13.47 0.87
N ALA A 312 -23.21 -12.85 -0.07
CA ALA A 312 -24.67 -12.85 -0.12
C ALA A 312 -25.26 -14.05 -0.89
N GLU A 313 -24.41 -14.83 -1.58
CA GLU A 313 -24.79 -15.87 -2.54
C GLU A 313 -24.19 -17.23 -2.17
N ILE A 314 -24.16 -17.55 -0.87
CA ILE A 314 -23.62 -18.77 -0.24
C ILE A 314 -24.39 -20.06 -0.67
N ASN A 315 -25.12 -20.06 -1.79
CA ASN A 315 -25.76 -21.24 -2.41
C ASN A 315 -25.62 -21.20 -3.95
N GLY A 316 -24.82 -20.30 -4.51
CA GLY A 316 -24.68 -20.10 -5.94
C GLY A 316 -23.72 -21.11 -6.58
N THR A 317 -24.19 -21.84 -7.58
CA THR A 317 -23.31 -22.43 -8.60
C THR A 317 -22.71 -21.32 -9.44
N VAL A 318 -21.40 -21.32 -9.67
CA VAL A 318 -20.77 -20.29 -10.51
C VAL A 318 -20.88 -20.69 -11.97
N GLU A 319 -21.55 -19.86 -12.76
CA GLU A 319 -21.55 -20.00 -14.21
C GLU A 319 -20.21 -19.51 -14.78
N ILE A 320 -19.48 -20.41 -15.44
CA ILE A 320 -18.31 -20.02 -16.23
C ILE A 320 -18.84 -19.48 -17.56
N TYR A 321 -19.22 -18.21 -17.59
CA TYR A 321 -19.75 -17.61 -18.81
C TYR A 321 -18.63 -17.39 -19.83
N ASN A 322 -18.51 -18.24 -20.84
CA ASN A 322 -17.85 -17.92 -22.10
C ASN A 322 -18.81 -18.35 -23.22
N GLN A 323 -18.89 -17.59 -24.31
CA GLN A 323 -19.72 -17.90 -25.48
C GLN A 323 -19.48 -19.33 -26.03
N SER A 324 -18.31 -19.92 -25.73
CA SER A 324 -17.94 -21.30 -26.09
C SER A 324 -18.45 -22.39 -25.13
N TRP A 325 -18.91 -22.03 -23.93
CA TRP A 325 -19.19 -22.96 -22.80
C TRP A 325 -20.46 -22.66 -22.02
N ALA A 326 -21.49 -22.12 -22.67
CA ALA A 326 -22.80 -21.98 -22.03
C ALA A 326 -23.21 -23.31 -21.34
N GLY A 327 -23.28 -23.30 -20.00
CA GLY A 327 -23.69 -24.45 -19.20
C GLY A 327 -22.62 -25.21 -18.40
N ASN A 328 -21.35 -24.79 -18.37
CA ASN A 328 -20.35 -25.40 -17.48
C ASN A 328 -20.33 -24.69 -16.11
N TYR A 329 -20.72 -25.43 -15.07
CA TYR A 329 -20.78 -24.96 -13.68
C TYR A 329 -19.81 -25.78 -12.82
N TYR A 330 -18.98 -25.12 -12.03
CA TYR A 330 -18.36 -25.80 -10.89
C TYR A 330 -19.43 -25.99 -9.81
N PRO A 331 -19.62 -27.22 -9.30
CA PRO A 331 -20.68 -27.51 -8.34
C PRO A 331 -20.47 -26.84 -6.97
N ASN A 332 -19.25 -26.32 -6.70
CA ASN A 332 -18.85 -25.69 -5.43
C ASN A 332 -19.40 -26.44 -4.19
N PRO A 333 -19.10 -27.75 -4.04
CA PRO A 333 -19.78 -28.61 -3.06
C PRO A 333 -19.45 -28.25 -1.60
N PHE A 334 -18.42 -27.42 -1.39
CA PHE A 334 -17.99 -26.95 -0.07
C PHE A 334 -18.36 -25.49 0.18
N ASN A 335 -19.12 -24.88 -0.72
CA ASN A 335 -19.65 -23.54 -0.54
C ASN A 335 -18.57 -22.46 -0.33
N MET A 336 -17.50 -22.56 -1.12
CA MET A 336 -16.44 -21.55 -1.13
C MET A 336 -16.96 -20.25 -1.72
N SER A 337 -16.61 -19.13 -1.09
CA SER A 337 -16.96 -17.76 -1.50
C SER A 337 -15.72 -16.89 -1.58
N SER A 338 -15.84 -15.69 -2.15
CA SER A 338 -14.73 -14.73 -2.17
C SER A 338 -14.19 -14.37 -0.77
N LEU A 339 -15.02 -14.44 0.27
CA LEU A 339 -14.60 -14.22 1.67
C LEU A 339 -13.59 -15.26 2.17
N ASN A 340 -13.62 -16.49 1.64
CA ASN A 340 -12.62 -17.50 2.02
C ASN A 340 -11.21 -17.10 1.58
N PHE A 341 -11.10 -16.20 0.59
CA PHE A 341 -9.84 -15.70 0.06
C PHE A 341 -9.40 -14.37 0.69
N THR A 342 -10.31 -13.57 1.25
CA THR A 342 -9.94 -12.25 1.80
C THR A 342 -9.00 -12.37 3.00
N TYR A 343 -9.15 -13.41 3.82
CA TYR A 343 -8.28 -13.67 4.97
C TYR A 343 -6.83 -14.02 4.57
N LEU A 344 -6.57 -14.43 3.32
CA LEU A 344 -5.20 -14.77 2.87
C LEU A 344 -4.26 -13.57 2.91
N GLY A 345 -4.76 -12.38 2.55
CA GLY A 345 -3.99 -11.15 2.62
C GLY A 345 -3.53 -10.88 4.05
N ASP A 346 -4.46 -10.95 4.99
CA ASP A 346 -4.24 -10.76 6.42
C ASP A 346 -3.29 -11.80 7.03
N GLN A 347 -3.43 -13.07 6.63
CA GLN A 347 -2.51 -14.12 7.05
C GLN A 347 -1.12 -13.90 6.50
N CYS A 348 -1.00 -13.55 5.22
CA CYS A 348 0.30 -13.33 4.62
C CYS A 348 0.99 -12.08 5.16
N SER A 349 0.24 -11.00 5.44
CA SER A 349 0.78 -9.78 6.05
C SER A 349 1.15 -10.02 7.53
N GLY A 350 0.39 -10.86 8.22
CA GLY A 350 0.48 -11.05 9.67
C GLY A 350 -0.18 -9.95 10.49
N VAL A 351 -0.79 -8.98 9.81
CA VAL A 351 -1.52 -7.84 10.37
C VAL A 351 -2.81 -7.70 9.57
N GLY A 352 -3.91 -8.19 10.14
CA GLY A 352 -5.21 -8.30 9.45
C GLY A 352 -6.24 -7.26 9.90
N SER A 353 -7.37 -7.19 9.19
CA SER A 353 -8.50 -6.33 9.59
C SER A 353 -9.15 -6.80 10.90
N ASP A 354 -9.08 -8.10 11.19
CA ASP A 354 -9.60 -8.73 12.42
C ASP A 354 -8.49 -9.14 13.40
N LEU A 355 -7.22 -9.16 12.96
CA LEU A 355 -6.07 -9.42 13.81
C LEU A 355 -5.60 -8.09 14.40
N VAL A 356 -5.89 -7.90 15.69
CA VAL A 356 -5.56 -6.72 16.50
C VAL A 356 -4.04 -6.64 16.74
N GLY A 357 -3.25 -6.55 15.66
CA GLY A 357 -1.83 -6.29 15.72
C GLY A 357 -1.61 -4.91 16.32
N MET A 358 -0.72 -4.82 17.31
CA MET A 358 -0.31 -3.55 17.89
C MET A 358 0.75 -2.89 17.00
N VAL A 359 0.72 -1.58 16.92
CA VAL A 359 1.77 -0.79 16.29
C VAL A 359 3.00 -0.84 17.19
N ASN A 360 4.00 -1.62 16.80
CA ASN A 360 5.27 -1.78 17.49
C ASN A 360 6.33 -2.41 16.56
N MET A 361 7.53 -2.67 17.09
CA MET A 361 8.66 -3.22 16.32
C MET A 361 8.45 -4.64 15.77
N THR A 362 7.55 -5.44 16.37
CA THR A 362 7.29 -6.83 15.94
C THR A 362 6.37 -6.93 14.72
N ASN A 363 5.57 -5.89 14.45
CA ASN A 363 4.61 -5.90 13.35
C ASN A 363 5.12 -5.04 12.18
N ILE A 364 5.74 -5.70 11.20
CA ILE A 364 6.25 -5.07 9.98
C ILE A 364 5.17 -5.02 8.89
N HIS A 365 5.31 -4.08 7.96
CA HIS A 365 4.47 -4.06 6.77
C HIS A 365 4.91 -5.12 5.77
N VAL A 366 3.99 -6.05 5.46
CA VAL A 366 4.14 -7.01 4.36
C VAL A 366 2.87 -6.97 3.50
N LYS A 367 3.03 -6.74 2.20
CA LYS A 367 1.95 -6.86 1.21
C LYS A 367 2.15 -8.14 0.41
N CYS A 368 1.07 -8.87 0.17
CA CYS A 368 1.11 -10.10 -0.59
C CYS A 368 0.05 -10.10 -1.69
N GLY A 369 0.29 -10.91 -2.72
CA GLY A 369 -0.65 -11.11 -3.80
C GLY A 369 -0.22 -12.20 -4.78
N LEU A 370 -0.99 -12.33 -5.85
CA LEU A 370 -0.70 -13.18 -6.99
C LEU A 370 -0.09 -12.36 -8.13
N VAL A 371 0.83 -12.99 -8.87
CA VAL A 371 1.47 -12.42 -10.04
C VAL A 371 1.45 -13.45 -11.17
N SER A 372 0.89 -13.06 -12.31
CA SER A 372 0.90 -13.85 -13.53
C SER A 372 1.98 -13.33 -14.47
N GLY A 373 2.92 -14.20 -14.83
CA GLY A 373 4.00 -13.89 -15.75
C GLY A 373 3.54 -13.72 -17.20
N THR A 374 4.48 -13.48 -18.10
CA THR A 374 4.22 -13.39 -19.54
C THR A 374 3.89 -14.76 -20.14
N GLY A 375 3.17 -14.78 -21.27
CA GLY A 375 2.83 -16.01 -21.97
C GLY A 375 4.02 -16.67 -22.65
N GLN A 376 4.13 -17.98 -22.56
CA GLN A 376 5.10 -18.82 -23.27
C GLN A 376 4.35 -19.72 -24.27
N PRO A 377 4.86 -19.88 -25.51
CA PRO A 377 4.21 -20.73 -26.49
C PRO A 377 4.24 -22.19 -26.04
N LEU A 378 3.10 -22.86 -26.06
CA LEU A 378 2.99 -24.27 -25.73
C LEU A 378 3.67 -25.11 -26.83
N GLY A 379 4.55 -26.03 -26.45
CA GLY A 379 5.25 -26.91 -27.40
C GLY A 379 6.62 -26.42 -27.89
N GLY A 380 7.20 -25.39 -27.26
CA GLY A 380 8.60 -24.98 -27.48
C GLY A 380 8.89 -24.29 -28.80
N GLY A 381 7.85 -23.77 -29.47
CA GLY A 381 8.01 -22.92 -30.66
C GLY A 381 8.74 -21.61 -30.35
N GLU A 382 9.26 -20.96 -31.39
CA GLU A 382 9.89 -19.64 -31.23
C GLU A 382 8.87 -18.64 -30.66
N LYS A 383 9.24 -18.04 -29.52
CA LYS A 383 8.43 -17.01 -28.88
C LYS A 383 8.44 -15.75 -29.73
N MET A 384 7.28 -15.41 -30.28
CA MET A 384 7.10 -14.19 -31.07
C MET A 384 6.53 -13.07 -30.22
N LEU A 385 7.00 -11.84 -30.45
CA LEU A 385 6.48 -10.64 -29.80
C LEU A 385 5.01 -10.36 -30.15
N ILE A 386 4.56 -10.86 -31.31
CA ILE A 386 3.18 -10.79 -31.74
C ILE A 386 2.66 -12.23 -31.84
N PRO A 387 1.71 -12.64 -30.98
CA PRO A 387 1.13 -13.96 -31.02
C PRO A 387 0.40 -14.22 -32.33
N ARG A 388 0.53 -15.43 -32.88
CA ARG A 388 -0.23 -15.80 -34.08
C ARG A 388 -1.63 -16.29 -33.70
N PRO A 389 -2.65 -16.07 -34.55
CA PRO A 389 -3.95 -16.71 -34.38
C PRO A 389 -3.80 -18.24 -34.31
N ASN A 390 -4.70 -18.91 -33.59
CA ASN A 390 -4.72 -20.37 -33.39
C ASN A 390 -3.43 -20.92 -32.76
N THR A 391 -2.88 -20.20 -31.77
CA THR A 391 -1.75 -20.67 -30.98
C THR A 391 -2.12 -20.78 -29.51
N ASN A 392 -1.46 -21.73 -28.83
CA ASN A 392 -1.71 -22.01 -27.42
C ASN A 392 -0.53 -21.49 -26.62
N TRP A 393 -0.85 -20.82 -25.51
CA TRP A 393 0.13 -20.17 -24.66
C TRP A 393 -0.08 -20.56 -23.21
N THR A 394 0.97 -20.51 -22.41
CA THR A 394 0.88 -20.71 -20.96
C THR A 394 1.57 -19.59 -20.18
N ARG A 395 0.97 -19.16 -19.07
CA ARG A 395 1.53 -18.14 -18.17
C ARG A 395 1.77 -18.77 -16.79
N PRO A 396 2.97 -18.63 -16.20
CA PRO A 396 3.21 -19.07 -14.84
C PRO A 396 2.49 -18.14 -13.85
N VAL A 397 2.04 -18.70 -12.71
CA VAL A 397 1.44 -17.92 -11.63
C VAL A 397 2.23 -18.12 -10.34
N TYR A 398 2.52 -17.01 -9.69
CA TYR A 398 3.26 -16.96 -8.44
C TYR A 398 2.43 -16.30 -7.35
N SER A 399 2.60 -16.74 -6.11
CA SER A 399 2.26 -15.94 -4.94
C SER A 399 3.51 -15.20 -4.48
N CYS A 400 3.41 -13.91 -4.18
CA CYS A 400 4.52 -13.09 -3.73
C CYS A 400 4.21 -12.41 -2.40
N ALA A 401 5.25 -12.19 -1.60
CA ALA A 401 5.22 -11.42 -0.37
C ALA A 401 6.33 -10.37 -0.41
N SER A 402 5.98 -9.13 -0.10
CA SER A 402 6.83 -7.96 -0.29
C SER A 402 6.86 -7.07 0.94
N ALA A 403 8.05 -6.61 1.32
CA ALA A 403 8.29 -5.66 2.40
C ALA A 403 9.20 -4.52 1.92
N VAL A 404 9.41 -3.51 2.78
CA VAL A 404 10.37 -2.43 2.56
C VAL A 404 11.24 -2.31 3.79
N LYS A 405 12.55 -2.13 3.59
CA LYS A 405 13.48 -1.80 4.66
C LYS A 405 14.14 -0.45 4.44
N ALA A 406 14.30 0.29 5.54
CA ALA A 406 15.17 1.45 5.61
C ALA A 406 16.60 0.98 5.90
N THR A 407 17.57 1.47 5.11
CA THR A 407 18.99 1.13 5.22
C THR A 407 19.83 2.38 5.01
N ILE A 408 21.05 2.42 5.55
CA ILE A 408 22.01 3.47 5.19
C ILE A 408 23.04 2.86 4.24
N LYS A 409 23.26 3.52 3.10
CA LYS A 409 24.23 3.08 2.10
C LYS A 409 25.23 4.20 1.83
N THR A 410 26.46 3.81 1.49
CA THR A 410 27.50 4.73 1.06
C THR A 410 27.45 4.87 -0.46
N VAL A 411 27.28 6.10 -0.92
CA VAL A 411 27.16 6.43 -2.34
C VAL A 411 28.38 7.23 -2.78
N ARG A 412 29.05 6.73 -3.82
CA ARG A 412 30.15 7.45 -4.46
C ARG A 412 29.59 8.29 -5.61
N LEU A 413 29.86 9.58 -5.55
CA LEU A 413 29.40 10.57 -6.52
C LEU A 413 30.57 11.13 -7.30
N ARG A 414 30.32 11.48 -8.56
CA ARG A 414 31.25 12.21 -9.42
C ARG A 414 30.57 13.43 -9.98
N TYR A 415 31.27 14.56 -9.96
CA TYR A 415 30.88 15.77 -10.65
C TYR A 415 31.91 16.11 -11.73
N ASN A 416 31.50 16.19 -12.99
CA ASN A 416 32.40 16.50 -14.10
C ASN A 416 32.27 17.97 -14.54
N SER A 417 33.15 18.83 -14.03
CA SER A 417 33.15 20.26 -14.36
C SER A 417 33.60 20.57 -15.79
N THR A 418 34.26 19.64 -16.47
CA THR A 418 34.69 19.80 -17.88
C THR A 418 33.58 19.49 -18.88
N ASN A 419 32.47 18.90 -18.42
CA ASN A 419 31.30 18.69 -19.25
C ASN A 419 30.66 20.05 -19.59
N ASN A 420 30.43 20.28 -20.89
CA ASN A 420 29.86 21.53 -21.41
C ASN A 420 28.32 21.59 -21.30
N ASP A 421 27.67 20.62 -20.65
CA ASP A 421 26.23 20.65 -20.42
C ASP A 421 25.84 21.91 -19.62
N PRO A 422 24.97 22.79 -20.13
CA PRO A 422 24.59 24.02 -19.45
C PRO A 422 23.88 23.79 -18.11
N GLN A 423 23.30 22.61 -17.87
CA GLN A 423 22.68 22.26 -16.60
C GLN A 423 23.72 21.63 -15.65
N PRO A 424 24.01 22.24 -14.49
CA PRO A 424 24.93 21.67 -13.50
C PRO A 424 24.52 20.26 -13.08
N PHE A 425 23.22 19.98 -12.98
CA PHE A 425 22.70 18.69 -12.56
C PHE A 425 23.14 17.53 -13.46
N ASN A 426 23.14 17.72 -14.79
CA ASN A 426 23.53 16.71 -15.76
C ASN A 426 25.03 16.34 -15.71
N ARG A 427 25.81 17.07 -14.92
CA ARG A 427 27.25 16.82 -14.69
C ARG A 427 27.49 15.97 -13.44
N LEU A 428 26.44 15.69 -12.65
CA LEU A 428 26.47 14.80 -11.50
C LEU A 428 26.21 13.36 -11.96
N GLU A 429 27.03 12.44 -11.49
CA GLU A 429 26.96 11.02 -11.80
C GLU A 429 27.05 10.20 -10.51
N VAL A 430 26.24 9.16 -10.44
CA VAL A 430 26.31 8.15 -9.38
C VAL A 430 27.27 7.05 -9.84
N VAL A 431 28.42 6.95 -9.19
CA VAL A 431 29.48 6.00 -9.58
C VAL A 431 29.20 4.62 -9.01
N SER A 432 28.81 4.54 -7.75
CA SER A 432 28.48 3.28 -7.08
C SER A 432 27.62 3.51 -5.85
N ILE A 433 26.82 2.51 -5.50
CA ILE A 433 26.02 2.45 -4.28
C ILE A 433 26.43 1.16 -3.56
N LEU A 434 26.89 1.28 -2.32
CA LEU A 434 27.41 0.16 -1.54
C LEU A 434 26.71 0.09 -0.17
N ASP A 435 26.44 -1.12 0.30
CA ASP A 435 25.95 -1.33 1.65
C ASP A 435 26.98 -0.84 2.66
N LYS A 436 26.51 -0.04 3.63
CA LYS A 436 27.39 0.44 4.71
C LYS A 436 27.73 -0.72 5.63
N THR A 437 29.02 -0.89 5.90
CA THR A 437 29.51 -1.91 6.82
C THR A 437 29.63 -1.31 8.22
N TYR A 438 29.17 -2.07 9.22
CA TYR A 438 29.17 -1.64 10.62
C TYR A 438 29.98 -2.59 11.47
N ASP A 439 30.79 -2.03 12.36
CA ASP A 439 31.25 -2.78 13.53
C ASP A 439 30.06 -3.00 14.48
N LYS A 440 30.10 -4.08 15.28
CA LYS A 440 28.99 -4.44 16.19
C LYS A 440 28.60 -3.30 17.13
N ASP A 441 29.56 -2.49 17.56
CA ASP A 441 29.34 -1.37 18.48
C ASP A 441 28.81 -0.11 17.76
N ASN A 442 28.89 -0.07 16.43
CA ASN A 442 28.55 1.08 15.58
C ASN A 442 27.23 0.91 14.82
N LEU A 443 26.49 -0.18 15.07
CA LEU A 443 25.17 -0.38 14.46
C LEU A 443 24.21 0.77 14.85
N PRO A 444 23.46 1.33 13.88
CA PRO A 444 22.49 2.37 14.17
C PRO A 444 21.39 1.82 15.09
N LEU A 445 20.91 2.69 15.97
CA LEU A 445 19.77 2.40 16.83
C LEU A 445 18.52 2.94 16.14
N TRP A 446 17.67 2.04 15.68
CA TRP A 446 16.37 2.36 15.09
C TRP A 446 15.29 2.35 16.16
N GLY A 447 14.30 3.23 16.02
CA GLY A 447 13.13 3.31 16.87
C GLY A 447 11.84 3.29 16.08
N ILE A 448 10.82 2.67 16.65
CA ILE A 448 9.44 2.65 16.14
C ILE A 448 8.49 3.05 17.28
N GLU A 449 7.50 3.88 16.94
CA GLU A 449 6.44 4.29 17.86
C GLU A 449 5.65 3.09 18.37
N ASP A 450 5.54 2.98 19.69
CA ASP A 450 4.75 1.95 20.40
C ASP A 450 3.68 2.63 21.26
N ALA A 451 2.64 3.10 20.59
CA ALA A 451 1.60 3.92 21.20
C ALA A 451 0.51 3.12 21.91
N ASN A 452 0.66 1.80 22.07
CA ASN A 452 -0.43 0.91 22.51
C ASN A 452 -1.72 1.10 21.67
N MET A 453 -1.53 1.29 20.36
CA MET A 453 -2.60 1.43 19.37
C MET A 453 -2.50 0.29 18.37
N THR A 454 -3.63 -0.11 17.82
CA THR A 454 -3.69 -1.16 16.79
C THR A 454 -3.21 -0.62 15.45
N VAL A 455 -2.71 -1.47 14.57
CA VAL A 455 -2.25 -1.12 13.21
C VAL A 455 -3.33 -0.33 12.44
N MET A 456 -4.61 -0.68 12.58
CA MET A 456 -5.72 0.06 11.95
C MET A 456 -5.86 1.52 12.41
N ASN A 457 -5.31 1.90 13.56
CA ASN A 457 -5.57 3.18 14.20
C ASN A 457 -4.37 4.15 14.15
N LEU A 458 -3.20 3.73 13.67
CA LEU A 458 -2.00 4.57 13.68
C LEU A 458 -1.03 4.14 12.57
N ASP A 459 -0.54 5.12 11.83
CA ASP A 459 0.67 5.02 11.02
C ASP A 459 1.88 5.49 11.88
N PRO A 460 2.74 4.58 12.35
CA PRO A 460 3.80 4.92 13.32
C PRO A 460 4.90 5.78 12.75
N LEU A 461 5.44 6.65 13.61
CA LEU A 461 6.74 7.25 13.39
C LEU A 461 7.86 6.22 13.59
N TRP A 462 8.92 6.36 12.79
CA TRP A 462 10.12 5.55 12.90
C TRP A 462 11.35 6.40 12.59
N GLY A 463 12.53 5.99 13.02
CA GLY A 463 13.74 6.72 12.72
C GLY A 463 14.95 6.32 13.54
N LEU A 464 16.02 7.11 13.43
CA LEU A 464 17.26 6.89 14.16
C LEU A 464 17.17 7.56 15.53
N ILE A 465 17.49 6.80 16.56
CA ILE A 465 17.38 7.20 17.96
C ILE A 465 18.76 7.35 18.59
N ASP A 466 18.92 8.40 19.38
CA ASP A 466 20.06 8.56 20.27
C ASP A 466 20.02 7.47 21.36
N PRO A 467 21.10 6.70 21.58
CA PRO A 467 21.18 5.72 22.67
C PRO A 467 20.76 6.26 24.05
N GLU A 468 20.93 7.55 24.34
CA GLU A 468 20.46 8.17 25.59
C GLU A 468 18.92 8.23 25.70
N GLN A 469 18.21 8.21 24.57
CA GLN A 469 16.76 8.25 24.47
C GLN A 469 16.13 6.85 24.25
N ALA A 470 16.93 5.78 24.25
CA ALA A 470 16.45 4.43 23.95
C ALA A 470 15.35 3.92 24.88
N ASN A 471 15.28 4.44 26.11
CA ASN A 471 14.30 4.07 27.14
C ASN A 471 13.11 5.04 27.21
N HIS A 472 12.89 5.85 26.16
CA HIS A 472 11.73 6.75 26.11
C HIS A 472 10.42 5.94 26.17
N VAL A 473 9.39 6.52 26.77
CA VAL A 473 8.06 5.89 26.84
C VAL A 473 7.47 5.77 25.43
N ASN A 474 6.73 4.69 25.17
CA ASN A 474 6.08 4.42 23.88
C ASN A 474 7.04 4.32 22.69
N LEU A 475 8.22 3.74 22.93
CA LEU A 475 9.27 3.54 21.93
C LEU A 475 9.77 2.10 21.99
N SER A 476 9.74 1.41 20.86
CA SER A 476 10.46 0.16 20.66
C SER A 476 11.76 0.44 19.90
N THR A 477 12.89 -0.15 20.30
CA THR A 477 14.18 0.08 19.63
C THR A 477 14.89 -1.21 19.23
N ILE A 478 15.72 -1.13 18.19
CA ILE A 478 16.57 -2.24 17.71
C ILE A 478 17.91 -1.70 17.19
N ARG A 479 19.01 -2.41 17.47
CA ARG A 479 20.29 -2.17 16.79
C ARG A 479 20.42 -3.11 15.61
N SER A 480 20.43 -2.55 14.41
CA SER A 480 20.48 -3.31 13.17
C SER A 480 20.99 -2.41 12.04
N ASP A 481 21.58 -3.00 11.02
CA ASP A 481 21.99 -2.30 9.79
C ASP A 481 20.79 -1.84 8.95
N HIS A 482 19.61 -2.37 9.23
CA HIS A 482 18.35 -2.04 8.59
C HIS A 482 17.17 -2.02 9.55
N LEU A 483 16.08 -1.41 9.11
CA LEU A 483 14.78 -1.44 9.78
C LEU A 483 13.72 -1.85 8.76
N TYR A 484 13.05 -2.98 8.95
CA TYR A 484 11.82 -3.26 8.20
C TYR A 484 10.75 -2.27 8.64
N LEU A 485 10.14 -1.60 7.66
CA LEU A 485 9.16 -0.55 7.95
C LEU A 485 7.94 -1.15 8.68
N PRO A 486 7.47 -0.51 9.75
CA PRO A 486 6.35 -1.00 10.53
C PRO A 486 5.04 -1.04 9.73
N ALA A 487 4.13 -1.90 10.15
CA ALA A 487 2.75 -1.85 9.72
C ALA A 487 2.02 -0.65 10.35
N GLY A 488 1.13 -0.03 9.58
CA GLY A 488 0.27 1.07 10.02
C GLY A 488 -1.10 1.05 9.35
N SER A 489 -1.92 2.07 9.56
CA SER A 489 -3.26 2.13 8.96
C SER A 489 -3.22 2.11 7.43
N SER A 490 -2.21 2.72 6.83
CA SER A 490 -1.93 2.69 5.39
C SER A 490 -1.59 1.31 4.85
N SER A 491 -1.17 0.38 5.71
CA SER A 491 -0.94 -1.04 5.35
C SER A 491 -2.24 -1.79 5.08
N ILE A 492 -3.36 -1.30 5.64
CA ILE A 492 -4.67 -1.95 5.58
C ILE A 492 -5.58 -1.25 4.57
N MET A 493 -5.52 0.09 4.48
CA MET A 493 -6.39 0.88 3.60
C MET A 493 -5.75 1.12 2.23
N SER A 494 -6.37 0.60 1.17
CA SER A 494 -5.97 0.84 -0.22
C SER A 494 -6.65 2.09 -0.79
N GLY A 495 -5.91 3.20 -0.92
CA GLY A 495 -6.41 4.43 -1.56
C GLY A 495 -5.27 5.30 -2.07
N SER A 496 -5.43 5.88 -3.27
CA SER A 496 -4.40 6.71 -3.93
C SER A 496 -4.47 8.21 -3.60
N GLY A 497 -5.31 8.59 -2.62
CA GLY A 497 -5.36 9.95 -2.08
C GLY A 497 -5.06 9.91 -0.59
N GLY A 498 -4.13 10.75 -0.13
CA GLY A 498 -3.83 10.88 1.29
C GLY A 498 -5.02 11.49 2.03
N THR A 499 -5.26 11.00 3.25
CA THR A 499 -6.06 11.69 4.28
C THR A 499 -5.18 12.48 5.26
N VAL A 500 -3.86 12.27 5.16
CA VAL A 500 -2.80 12.81 6.02
C VAL A 500 -1.58 13.12 5.17
N TYR A 501 -0.57 13.77 5.77
CA TYR A 501 0.70 14.08 5.13
C TYR A 501 1.86 13.62 6.02
N ILE A 502 2.16 12.31 5.92
CA ILE A 502 3.27 11.60 6.58
C ILE A 502 3.87 10.58 5.59
N PRO A 503 4.42 11.06 4.45
CA PRO A 503 4.78 10.21 3.32
C PRO A 503 5.79 9.12 3.65
N ALA A 504 6.67 9.32 4.64
CA ALA A 504 7.61 8.31 5.11
C ALA A 504 6.95 7.03 5.67
N SER A 505 5.72 7.13 6.17
CA SER A 505 4.94 5.97 6.64
C SER A 505 3.93 5.51 5.59
N THR A 506 3.22 6.44 4.95
CA THR A 506 2.05 6.13 4.11
C THR A 506 2.42 5.70 2.69
N MET A 507 3.45 6.28 2.09
CA MET A 507 3.77 6.02 0.67
C MET A 507 4.44 4.66 0.44
N PRO A 508 5.44 4.21 1.24
CA PRO A 508 6.06 2.90 1.02
C PRO A 508 5.06 1.73 1.02
N THR A 509 4.03 1.82 1.86
CA THR A 509 2.94 0.84 1.98
C THR A 509 1.93 0.99 0.82
N SER A 510 1.51 2.21 0.52
CA SER A 510 0.56 2.51 -0.57
C SER A 510 1.10 2.14 -1.94
N VAL A 511 2.41 2.30 -2.17
CA VAL A 511 3.07 1.90 -3.42
C VAL A 511 2.92 0.39 -3.67
N TRP A 512 3.05 -0.45 -2.65
CA TRP A 512 2.83 -1.90 -2.82
C TRP A 512 1.39 -2.21 -3.24
N SER A 513 0.41 -1.50 -2.70
CA SER A 513 -0.98 -1.64 -3.15
C SER A 513 -1.15 -1.29 -4.63
N LYS A 514 -0.39 -0.34 -5.17
CA LYS A 514 -0.36 -0.05 -6.62
C LYS A 514 0.35 -1.11 -7.43
N VAL A 515 1.47 -1.63 -6.95
CA VAL A 515 2.18 -2.73 -7.63
C VAL A 515 1.29 -3.97 -7.73
N TYR A 516 0.63 -4.36 -6.64
CA TYR A 516 -0.33 -5.46 -6.60
C TYR A 516 -1.73 -5.11 -7.13
N ASP A 517 -1.89 -4.00 -7.86
CA ASP A 517 -3.09 -3.68 -8.65
C ASP A 517 -2.76 -3.60 -10.16
N THR A 518 -1.56 -4.05 -10.56
CA THR A 518 -1.11 -3.96 -11.97
C THR A 518 -1.95 -4.85 -12.88
N GLY A 519 -2.43 -4.29 -14.00
CA GLY A 519 -3.32 -4.98 -14.95
C GLY A 519 -4.79 -4.59 -14.81
N SER A 520 -5.18 -4.02 -13.66
CA SER A 520 -6.51 -3.48 -13.39
C SER A 520 -6.87 -2.30 -14.31
N THR A 521 -8.14 -2.25 -14.74
CA THR A 521 -8.70 -1.17 -15.58
C THR A 521 -8.83 0.16 -14.84
N LEU A 522 -8.64 0.17 -13.52
CA LEU A 522 -8.72 1.36 -12.66
C LEU A 522 -7.38 2.10 -12.55
N ASN A 523 -6.29 1.58 -13.14
CA ASN A 523 -4.99 2.24 -13.12
C ASN A 523 -4.96 3.45 -14.04
N THR A 524 -5.15 4.63 -13.47
CA THR A 524 -4.75 5.90 -14.07
C THR A 524 -3.27 6.12 -13.79
N GLY A 525 -2.39 5.76 -14.73
CA GLY A 525 -0.95 5.97 -14.55
C GLY A 525 -0.04 5.30 -15.58
N THR A 526 1.23 5.08 -15.21
CA THR A 526 2.22 4.37 -16.02
C THR A 526 1.79 2.92 -16.20
N ASP A 527 1.79 2.46 -17.45
CA ASP A 527 1.52 1.06 -17.76
C ASP A 527 2.74 0.18 -17.45
N TYR A 528 2.71 -0.50 -16.31
CA TYR A 528 3.72 -1.50 -15.94
C TYR A 528 3.39 -2.91 -16.44
N THR A 529 2.25 -3.12 -17.10
CA THR A 529 1.85 -4.45 -17.58
C THR A 529 2.75 -4.94 -18.72
N GLY A 530 3.36 -4.00 -19.45
CA GLY A 530 4.10 -4.25 -20.69
C GLY A 530 3.25 -4.17 -21.95
N ALA A 531 1.92 -4.00 -21.84
CA ALA A 531 1.00 -3.97 -22.98
C ALA A 531 1.31 -2.83 -23.96
N SER A 532 1.63 -1.63 -23.46
CA SER A 532 1.94 -0.46 -24.29
C SER A 532 3.43 -0.27 -24.60
N ASN A 533 4.33 -1.07 -24.01
CA ASN A 533 5.78 -0.92 -24.17
C ASN A 533 6.48 -2.28 -24.35
N LEU A 534 6.91 -2.55 -25.59
CA LEU A 534 7.51 -3.82 -25.96
C LEU A 534 8.87 -4.09 -25.30
N ALA A 535 9.64 -3.04 -25.00
CA ALA A 535 10.90 -3.18 -24.28
C ALA A 535 10.64 -3.60 -22.82
N LEU A 536 9.60 -3.04 -22.21
CA LEU A 536 9.15 -3.42 -20.87
C LEU A 536 8.63 -4.85 -20.85
N TYR A 537 7.77 -5.21 -21.80
CA TYR A 537 7.32 -6.59 -21.99
C TYR A 537 8.50 -7.56 -22.07
N LYS A 538 9.53 -7.26 -22.89
CA LYS A 538 10.70 -8.14 -23.03
C LYS A 538 11.49 -8.26 -21.72
N LYS A 539 11.57 -7.19 -20.93
CA LYS A 539 12.21 -7.22 -19.60
C LYS A 539 11.43 -8.12 -18.64
N TRP A 540 10.12 -7.97 -18.57
CA TRP A 540 9.22 -8.82 -17.77
C TRP A 540 9.20 -10.27 -18.25
N ASP A 541 9.32 -10.48 -19.56
CA ASP A 541 9.38 -11.81 -20.10
C ASP A 541 10.60 -12.59 -19.61
N ASN A 542 11.75 -11.95 -19.53
CA ASN A 542 12.95 -12.58 -18.99
C ASN A 542 12.83 -12.82 -17.48
N LEU A 543 12.28 -11.87 -16.73
CA LEU A 543 12.21 -11.93 -15.28
C LEU A 543 11.15 -12.92 -14.77
N THR A 544 9.98 -12.97 -15.41
CA THR A 544 8.84 -13.79 -14.91
C THR A 544 8.95 -15.30 -15.19
N GLN A 545 10.07 -15.75 -15.79
CA GLN A 545 10.34 -17.18 -16.02
C GLN A 545 10.65 -17.93 -14.73
N THR A 546 11.04 -17.23 -13.67
CA THR A 546 11.39 -17.82 -12.38
C THR A 546 10.79 -17.01 -11.24
N ALA A 547 10.56 -17.63 -10.10
CA ALA A 547 10.03 -16.93 -8.93
C ALA A 547 10.98 -15.81 -8.44
N GLY A 548 12.29 -16.02 -8.47
CA GLY A 548 13.28 -15.01 -8.10
C GLY A 548 13.31 -13.81 -9.06
N GLY A 549 13.20 -14.06 -10.37
CA GLY A 549 13.10 -12.97 -11.35
C GLY A 549 11.77 -12.22 -11.23
N THR A 550 10.65 -12.91 -10.96
CA THR A 550 9.36 -12.26 -10.65
C THR A 550 9.48 -11.34 -9.43
N ALA A 551 10.17 -11.78 -8.37
CA ALA A 551 10.44 -10.94 -7.20
C ALA A 551 11.25 -9.68 -7.56
N GLN A 552 12.28 -9.82 -8.41
CA GLN A 552 13.04 -8.67 -8.90
C GLN A 552 12.17 -7.70 -9.73
N MET A 553 11.28 -8.21 -10.57
CA MET A 553 10.31 -7.38 -11.30
C MET A 553 9.44 -6.55 -10.34
N MET A 554 8.91 -7.17 -9.28
CA MET A 554 8.08 -6.49 -8.29
C MET A 554 8.85 -5.37 -7.58
N ASN A 555 10.11 -5.61 -7.22
CA ASN A 555 10.99 -4.60 -6.61
C ASN A 555 11.25 -3.42 -7.58
N LEU A 556 11.46 -3.70 -8.87
CA LEU A 556 11.67 -2.65 -9.88
C LEU A 556 10.41 -1.80 -10.11
N MET A 557 9.22 -2.40 -10.07
CA MET A 557 7.96 -1.66 -10.15
C MET A 557 7.76 -0.78 -8.91
N TRP A 558 8.02 -1.32 -7.72
CA TRP A 558 7.95 -0.56 -6.47
C TRP A 558 8.90 0.65 -6.51
N MET A 559 10.15 0.45 -6.94
CA MET A 559 11.14 1.50 -7.12
C MET A 559 10.61 2.64 -7.99
N ASP A 560 10.04 2.30 -9.15
CA ASP A 560 9.58 3.27 -10.13
C ASP A 560 8.42 4.11 -9.57
N TYR A 561 7.44 3.45 -8.94
CA TYR A 561 6.36 4.13 -8.24
C TYR A 561 6.88 5.01 -7.10
N ALA A 562 7.78 4.50 -6.26
CA ALA A 562 8.35 5.24 -5.13
C ALA A 562 9.15 6.45 -5.61
N ALA A 563 9.92 6.34 -6.69
CA ALA A 563 10.66 7.43 -7.29
C ALA A 563 9.74 8.56 -7.80
N ASN A 564 8.53 8.23 -8.25
CA ASN A 564 7.51 9.19 -8.66
C ASN A 564 6.68 9.73 -7.48
N ALA A 565 6.58 9.00 -6.38
CA ALA A 565 5.80 9.39 -5.22
C ALA A 565 6.60 10.27 -4.25
N LEU A 566 7.89 9.98 -4.08
CA LEU A 566 8.71 10.49 -2.99
C LEU A 566 9.87 11.38 -3.49
N THR A 567 10.36 12.21 -2.59
CA THR A 567 11.51 13.10 -2.79
C THR A 567 12.16 13.42 -1.45
N GLY A 568 13.49 13.56 -1.42
CA GLY A 568 14.26 13.89 -0.22
C GLY A 568 14.61 15.37 -0.14
N SER A 569 14.48 15.97 1.04
CA SER A 569 14.78 17.39 1.27
C SER A 569 16.17 17.64 1.88
N ARG A 570 16.83 16.61 2.40
CA ARG A 570 18.16 16.72 3.05
C ARG A 570 19.34 16.56 2.11
N GLY A 571 20.35 17.42 2.26
CA GLY A 571 21.65 17.34 1.59
C GLY A 571 22.75 18.04 2.38
N GLN A 572 23.92 18.24 1.76
CA GLN A 572 25.10 18.86 2.41
C GLN A 572 24.85 20.27 3.00
N LEU A 573 23.86 20.99 2.48
CA LEU A 573 23.54 22.36 2.87
C LEU A 573 22.38 22.46 3.86
N THR A 574 21.81 21.34 4.32
CA THR A 574 20.67 21.32 5.23
C THR A 574 21.11 21.72 6.63
N THR A 575 20.50 22.79 7.17
CA THR A 575 20.79 23.33 8.51
C THR A 575 19.64 23.14 9.49
N ASN A 576 18.40 23.18 9.01
CA ASN A 576 17.21 22.93 9.82
C ASN A 576 16.84 21.46 9.75
N LEU A 577 16.86 20.80 10.91
CA LEU A 577 16.56 19.37 11.01
C LEU A 577 15.06 19.11 11.24
N LEU A 578 14.33 20.08 11.80
CA LEU A 578 12.92 19.93 12.15
C LEU A 578 11.99 20.36 10.99
N PRO A 579 10.90 19.63 10.74
CA PRO A 579 9.90 20.03 9.76
C PRO A 579 9.15 21.30 10.21
N PRO A 580 8.57 22.07 9.28
CA PRO A 580 7.74 23.22 9.62
C PRO A 580 6.43 22.80 10.31
N ASN A 581 5.78 23.75 10.99
CA ASN A 581 4.45 23.61 11.58
C ASN A 581 4.29 22.46 12.59
N LEU A 582 5.27 22.27 13.46
CA LEU A 582 5.16 21.35 14.60
C LEU A 582 4.22 21.91 15.68
N ALA A 583 3.51 21.02 16.37
CA ALA A 583 2.74 21.39 17.55
C ALA A 583 3.68 21.64 18.74
N PRO A 584 3.42 22.67 19.57
CA PRO A 584 4.21 22.90 20.77
C PRO A 584 4.09 21.71 21.72
N THR A 585 5.20 21.32 22.35
CA THR A 585 5.21 20.24 23.34
C THR A 585 4.19 20.51 24.44
N LEU A 586 3.31 19.54 24.69
CA LEU A 586 2.42 19.57 25.85
C LEU A 586 3.30 19.41 27.11
N ARG A 587 3.69 20.54 27.72
CA ARG A 587 4.33 20.55 29.04
C ARG A 587 3.30 20.10 30.07
N THR A 588 3.12 18.80 30.26
CA THR A 588 2.59 18.30 31.52
C THR A 588 3.61 18.66 32.59
N SER A 589 3.20 19.52 33.51
CA SER A 589 4.00 20.03 34.61
C SER A 589 4.35 18.92 35.60
N HIS A 590 5.29 18.05 35.26
CA HIS A 590 6.01 17.23 36.23
C HIS A 590 7.11 18.04 36.91
N HIS A 591 6.70 19.15 37.54
CA HIS A 591 7.39 19.70 38.69
C HIS A 591 6.44 19.59 39.88
N MET A 592 6.35 18.40 40.47
CA MET A 592 5.99 18.33 41.89
C MET A 592 7.18 18.88 42.68
N ALA A 593 7.22 20.20 42.80
CA ALA A 593 8.01 20.86 43.83
C ALA A 593 7.48 20.36 45.19
N LYS A 594 8.33 19.61 45.88
CA LYS A 594 8.13 19.21 47.27
C LYS A 594 8.07 20.49 48.12
N ARG A 595 6.86 20.99 48.41
CA ARG A 595 6.65 22.01 49.43
C ARG A 595 6.36 21.29 50.75
N GLU A 596 7.32 21.42 51.66
CA GLU A 596 7.14 21.24 53.10
C GLU A 596 6.00 22.15 53.59
N GLY A 597 5.26 21.64 54.58
CA GLY A 597 3.99 22.21 55.02
C GLY A 597 4.09 23.52 55.77
N ASP A 598 2.95 24.18 55.90
CA ASP A 598 2.48 24.74 57.16
C ASP A 598 0.98 25.02 57.08
N ASP A 599 0.33 24.87 58.23
CA ASP A 599 -1.11 24.97 58.48
C ASP A 599 -1.69 26.37 58.17
N ASP A 600 -2.93 26.41 57.65
CA ASP A 600 -4.07 27.13 58.28
C ASP A 600 -5.28 27.23 57.34
N LEU A 601 -6.41 26.69 57.82
CA LEU A 601 -7.77 26.91 57.31
C LEU A 601 -8.26 28.34 57.67
N PRO A 602 -9.32 28.85 57.01
CA PRO A 602 -10.62 28.74 57.68
C PRO A 602 -11.81 28.35 56.78
N SER A 603 -12.60 27.48 57.39
CA SER A 603 -14.01 27.09 57.20
C SER A 603 -15.00 28.06 56.53
N THR A 604 -15.91 27.47 55.74
CA THR A 604 -17.36 27.69 55.89
C THR A 604 -18.16 26.41 55.59
N VAL A 605 -19.19 26.17 56.42
CA VAL A 605 -19.95 24.93 56.69
C VAL A 605 -21.32 25.01 55.96
N CYS A 606 -21.94 23.96 55.39
CA CYS A 606 -22.91 23.03 56.03
C CYS A 606 -23.52 22.06 54.96
N GLN A 607 -23.43 20.73 55.18
CA GLN A 607 -24.49 19.73 55.50
C GLN A 607 -25.48 19.38 54.34
N PHE A 608 -25.97 18.16 54.08
CA PHE A 608 -26.40 17.01 54.93
C PHE A 608 -26.33 15.65 54.17
N THR A 609 -25.83 14.62 54.87
CA THR A 609 -26.37 13.26 55.11
C THR A 609 -26.55 12.21 54.01
N PHE A 610 -25.78 11.11 54.19
CA PHE A 610 -25.92 9.77 53.64
C PHE A 610 -26.94 8.93 54.44
N ILE A 611 -27.69 8.06 53.74
CA ILE A 611 -28.31 6.86 54.32
C ILE A 611 -27.63 5.64 53.69
N ALA A 612 -27.09 4.76 54.53
CA ALA A 612 -26.56 3.45 54.17
C ALA A 612 -27.62 2.37 54.38
N ALA A 613 -27.58 1.33 53.53
CA ALA A 613 -28.14 0.01 53.84
C ALA A 613 -27.22 -1.07 53.29
N LEU A 614 -26.76 -1.94 54.21
CA LEU A 614 -25.90 -3.11 54.03
C LEU A 614 -26.73 -4.40 53.88
N SER A 615 -26.22 -5.35 53.10
CA SER A 615 -26.17 -6.82 53.35
C SER A 615 -25.59 -7.49 52.09
N GLY A 616 -24.59 -8.37 52.08
CA GLY A 616 -23.87 -9.12 53.11
C GLY A 616 -24.04 -10.62 52.86
N ILE A 617 -23.08 -11.31 52.22
CA ILE A 617 -22.74 -12.75 52.37
C ILE A 617 -21.24 -12.97 52.05
N ASP A 618 -20.51 -13.50 53.05
CA ASP A 618 -19.12 -14.00 53.08
C ASP A 618 -18.95 -15.37 52.33
N GLY A 619 -17.77 -15.89 51.96
CA GLY A 619 -16.38 -15.51 52.18
C GLY A 619 -15.35 -16.57 51.70
N HIS A 620 -14.07 -16.26 51.99
CA HIS A 620 -12.85 -17.10 52.07
C HIS A 620 -12.14 -17.68 50.82
N MET A 621 -10.98 -17.10 50.45
CA MET A 621 -9.62 -17.57 50.85
C MET A 621 -8.52 -16.56 50.41
N GLN A 622 -7.62 -16.22 51.33
CA GLN A 622 -6.35 -15.47 51.12
C GLN A 622 -5.32 -16.41 50.46
N THR A 623 -4.31 -16.00 49.68
CA THR A 623 -3.19 -15.09 50.03
C THR A 623 -2.36 -14.68 48.80
N GLU A 624 -1.84 -13.45 48.87
CA GLU A 624 -0.58 -12.92 48.31
C GLU A 624 -0.40 -12.69 46.80
N THR A 625 -0.58 -11.43 46.38
CA THR A 625 0.33 -10.78 45.42
C THR A 625 0.42 -9.29 45.74
N LYS A 626 1.65 -8.81 45.91
CA LYS A 626 1.99 -7.43 46.28
C LYS A 626 1.74 -6.48 45.11
N GLU A 627 1.23 -5.32 45.48
CA GLU A 627 0.92 -4.15 44.65
C GLU A 627 2.11 -3.61 43.85
N TRP A 628 1.83 -3.21 42.60
CA TRP A 628 2.32 -1.96 42.03
C TRP A 628 1.15 -1.29 41.30
N ILE A 629 0.42 -0.43 42.01
CA ILE A 629 -0.53 0.52 41.43
C ILE A 629 0.22 1.84 41.26
N ARG A 630 0.35 2.34 40.03
CA ARG A 630 0.57 3.76 39.75
C ARG A 630 -0.36 4.23 38.64
N ASN A 631 -1.42 4.89 39.09
CA ASN A 631 -2.10 6.07 38.53
C ASN A 631 -1.97 6.29 37.02
N VAL A 632 -3.00 5.80 36.32
CA VAL A 632 -3.40 6.25 35.00
C VAL A 632 -4.02 7.65 35.15
N GLY A 633 -3.55 8.61 34.36
CA GLY A 633 -4.24 9.89 34.18
C GLY A 633 -5.61 9.62 33.58
N SER A 634 -6.66 10.00 34.29
CA SER A 634 -8.04 9.92 33.84
C SER A 634 -8.26 10.87 32.66
N ALA A 635 -8.42 10.32 31.45
CA ALA A 635 -9.21 10.99 30.43
C ALA A 635 -10.69 10.74 30.78
N ASP A 636 -11.44 11.81 30.99
CA ASP A 636 -12.88 11.75 31.24
C ASP A 636 -13.59 11.25 29.96
N ILE A 637 -13.91 9.95 29.92
CA ILE A 637 -14.84 9.40 28.93
C ILE A 637 -16.25 9.64 29.47
N THR A 638 -16.92 10.68 28.97
CA THR A 638 -18.32 10.92 29.29
C THR A 638 -19.20 10.09 28.37
N ILE A 639 -19.75 8.97 28.87
CA ILE A 639 -20.76 8.18 28.17
C ILE A 639 -22.14 8.65 28.66
N THR A 640 -22.83 9.46 27.86
CA THR A 640 -24.24 9.82 28.12
C THR A 640 -25.18 8.80 27.49
N ARG A 641 -25.94 8.07 28.32
CA ARG A 641 -27.13 7.33 27.88
C ARG A 641 -28.35 8.24 28.07
N SER A 642 -29.00 8.65 26.99
CA SER A 642 -30.32 9.29 27.08
C SER A 642 -31.42 8.23 26.92
N TRP A 643 -32.35 8.21 27.87
CA TRP A 643 -33.62 7.48 27.74
C TRP A 643 -34.68 8.52 27.35
N GLY A 644 -35.07 8.53 26.07
CA GLY A 644 -36.11 9.41 25.53
C GLY A 644 -37.35 8.63 25.15
N ALA A 645 -38.45 8.90 25.84
CA ALA A 645 -39.75 8.25 25.69
C ALA A 645 -40.44 8.52 24.34
N HIS A 646 -41.29 7.56 23.94
CA HIS A 646 -42.14 7.55 22.76
C HIS A 646 -42.94 8.84 22.50
N GLY A 647 -42.96 9.25 21.23
CA GLY A 647 -43.96 10.14 20.65
C GLY A 647 -43.87 10.10 19.12
N GLY A 648 -44.75 9.33 18.47
CA GLY A 648 -44.73 9.15 17.02
C GLY A 648 -45.38 10.30 16.26
N LEU A 649 -45.02 10.48 14.98
CA LEU A 649 -45.85 10.96 13.87
C LEU A 649 -45.12 10.74 12.53
N GLY A 650 -45.65 9.82 11.70
CA GLY A 650 -45.85 9.84 10.23
C GLY A 650 -44.71 10.10 9.21
N PRO A 651 -44.79 9.51 7.99
CA PRO A 651 -43.62 9.20 7.16
C PRO A 651 -43.41 10.15 5.96
N GLN A 652 -42.16 10.35 5.52
CA GLN A 652 -41.88 10.69 4.11
C GLN A 652 -40.58 10.03 3.61
N ASN A 653 -40.69 9.51 2.38
CA ASN A 653 -39.73 8.69 1.65
C ASN A 653 -38.44 9.44 1.30
N ALA A 654 -37.29 8.76 1.42
CA ALA A 654 -36.05 9.17 0.76
C ALA A 654 -35.61 8.07 -0.21
N VAL A 655 -35.60 8.46 -1.49
CA VAL A 655 -35.20 7.69 -2.67
C VAL A 655 -33.68 7.61 -2.75
N THR A 656 -33.20 6.42 -3.09
CA THR A 656 -31.82 6.09 -3.46
C THR A 656 -31.40 6.69 -4.80
N GLY A 657 -30.18 7.22 -4.87
CA GLY A 657 -29.42 7.51 -6.09
C GLY A 657 -28.08 8.13 -5.68
N GLY A 658 -26.90 7.61 -6.00
CA GLY A 658 -26.50 7.06 -7.30
C GLY A 658 -26.15 8.24 -8.22
N GLY A 659 -24.90 8.69 -8.22
CA GLY A 659 -24.49 9.85 -9.00
C GLY A 659 -22.99 9.88 -9.25
N GLY A 660 -22.56 9.29 -10.36
CA GLY A 660 -21.32 9.66 -11.03
C GLY A 660 -21.45 11.08 -11.60
N PHE A 661 -20.37 11.85 -11.57
CA PHE A 661 -20.34 13.19 -12.15
C PHE A 661 -19.50 13.20 -13.42
N ALA A 662 -20.21 13.30 -14.55
CA ALA A 662 -19.70 13.88 -15.77
C ALA A 662 -19.63 15.41 -15.62
N GLY A 663 -18.59 16.00 -16.20
CA GLY A 663 -18.33 17.43 -16.16
C GLY A 663 -19.42 18.28 -16.80
N VAL A 664 -19.61 19.48 -16.25
CA VAL A 664 -20.28 20.58 -16.92
C VAL A 664 -19.44 21.83 -16.72
N ALA A 665 -19.03 22.39 -17.86
CA ALA A 665 -18.36 23.66 -17.99
C ALA A 665 -19.19 24.80 -17.41
N THR A 666 -18.57 25.69 -16.65
CA THR A 666 -19.14 26.98 -16.28
C THR A 666 -18.66 28.07 -17.23
N ASN A 667 -19.64 28.74 -17.84
CA ASN A 667 -19.49 29.95 -18.64
C ASN A 667 -18.88 31.09 -17.80
N TYR A 668 -17.82 31.71 -18.31
CA TYR A 668 -17.36 33.02 -17.84
C TYR A 668 -17.94 34.12 -18.74
N GLU A 669 -18.67 35.04 -18.11
CA GLU A 669 -19.07 36.31 -18.72
C GLU A 669 -17.85 37.19 -19.00
N ARG A 670 -17.86 37.79 -20.20
CA ARG A 670 -16.90 38.79 -20.68
C ARG A 670 -17.16 40.15 -20.02
N VAL A 671 -16.09 40.79 -19.56
CA VAL A 671 -15.94 42.24 -19.65
C VAL A 671 -14.72 42.50 -20.54
N ALA A 672 -14.96 43.04 -21.73
CA ALA A 672 -13.94 43.41 -22.70
C ALA A 672 -13.51 44.87 -22.48
N GLN A 673 -12.20 45.12 -22.57
CA GLN A 673 -11.64 46.41 -22.93
C GLN A 673 -11.06 46.32 -24.37
N ARG A 674 -11.25 47.44 -25.08
CA ARG A 674 -10.96 47.82 -26.47
C ARG A 674 -9.57 47.45 -26.99
N GLU A 675 -9.51 46.88 -28.20
CA GLU A 675 -9.21 47.49 -29.53
C GLU A 675 -7.73 47.82 -29.74
N GLU A 676 -7.09 47.08 -30.65
CA GLU A 676 -6.33 47.66 -31.77
C GLU A 676 -6.29 46.65 -32.93
N GLU A 677 -6.47 47.18 -34.14
CA GLU A 677 -6.62 46.53 -35.44
C GLU A 677 -5.28 45.94 -35.94
N ASP A 678 -5.29 44.90 -36.80
CA ASP A 678 -5.19 45.07 -38.27
C ASP A 678 -4.93 43.75 -39.04
N SER A 679 -5.64 43.56 -40.16
CA SER A 679 -5.30 42.77 -41.38
C SER A 679 -5.03 41.24 -41.27
N SER A 680 -5.28 40.34 -42.24
CA SER A 680 -6.03 40.24 -43.50
C SER A 680 -5.78 38.82 -44.08
N GLU A 681 -6.67 38.35 -44.98
CA GLU A 681 -6.53 37.18 -45.91
C GLU A 681 -6.69 35.76 -45.27
N GLY A 682 -7.57 34.84 -45.71
CA GLY A 682 -8.41 34.74 -46.89
C GLY A 682 -7.92 33.63 -47.83
N VAL A 683 -8.34 32.37 -47.66
CA VAL A 683 -8.44 31.38 -48.76
C VAL A 683 -9.60 30.42 -48.51
N GLU A 684 -10.48 30.38 -49.50
CA GLU A 684 -11.65 29.56 -49.72
C GLU A 684 -11.25 28.27 -50.48
N MET A 685 -11.84 27.12 -50.16
CA MET A 685 -12.11 26.10 -51.20
C MET A 685 -13.38 25.32 -50.88
N LYS A 686 -14.26 25.33 -51.88
CA LYS A 686 -15.61 24.79 -51.96
C LYS A 686 -15.63 23.41 -52.62
N ASP A 687 -16.84 22.85 -52.54
CA ASP A 687 -17.51 21.87 -53.42
C ASP A 687 -17.39 20.40 -52.99
N ALA A 688 -18.45 19.76 -52.46
CA ALA A 688 -19.82 19.45 -52.98
C ALA A 688 -19.85 17.94 -53.35
N VAL A 689 -20.89 17.11 -53.18
CA VAL A 689 -22.33 17.14 -53.56
C VAL A 689 -22.98 15.90 -52.84
N VAL A 690 -24.06 15.99 -52.05
CA VAL A 690 -25.51 15.66 -52.34
C VAL A 690 -25.73 14.22 -52.91
N ALA A 691 -26.67 13.33 -52.53
CA ALA A 691 -28.07 13.38 -52.07
C ALA A 691 -28.48 11.99 -51.46
N GLN A 692 -29.30 11.92 -50.39
CA GLN A 692 -30.78 11.72 -50.35
C GLN A 692 -31.36 10.28 -50.49
N THR A 693 -31.96 9.83 -49.36
CA THR A 693 -33.32 9.25 -49.13
C THR A 693 -33.87 8.03 -49.94
N LYS A 694 -34.25 6.94 -49.24
CA LYS A 694 -35.64 6.58 -48.82
C LYS A 694 -35.76 5.13 -48.27
N PRO A 695 -36.82 4.83 -47.46
CA PRO A 695 -37.08 3.53 -46.82
C PRO A 695 -38.18 2.72 -47.53
N LEU A 696 -38.28 1.42 -47.26
CA LEU A 696 -39.45 0.58 -47.57
C LEU A 696 -39.66 -0.54 -46.52
N ALA A 697 -40.93 -0.85 -46.31
CA ALA A 697 -41.49 -1.67 -45.25
C ALA A 697 -41.82 -3.12 -45.70
N GLY A 698 -41.98 -4.01 -44.72
CA GLY A 698 -43.09 -4.98 -44.63
C GLY A 698 -42.89 -6.40 -45.20
N HIS A 699 -42.91 -7.40 -44.31
CA HIS A 699 -43.88 -8.51 -44.33
C HIS A 699 -43.74 -9.36 -43.05
N GLY A 700 -44.88 -9.65 -42.41
CA GLY A 700 -44.96 -10.46 -41.19
C GLY A 700 -45.20 -11.94 -41.46
N ASN A 701 -45.14 -12.74 -40.39
CA ASN A 701 -45.98 -13.91 -40.22
C ASN A 701 -46.13 -14.30 -38.74
N VAL A 702 -47.33 -14.78 -38.42
CA VAL A 702 -47.87 -15.16 -37.10
C VAL A 702 -47.80 -16.68 -36.92
N ASN A 703 -47.54 -17.15 -35.69
CA ASN A 703 -48.03 -18.36 -35.00
C ASN A 703 -47.13 -18.54 -33.75
N GLY A 704 -47.56 -18.84 -32.52
CA GLY A 704 -48.81 -19.34 -31.97
C GLY A 704 -48.49 -20.47 -30.97
N GLY A 705 -48.77 -20.25 -29.67
CA GLY A 705 -48.78 -21.28 -28.59
C GLY A 705 -47.43 -21.48 -27.88
N GLY A 706 -47.35 -21.72 -26.57
CA GLY A 706 -48.33 -21.83 -25.48
C GLY A 706 -47.52 -22.07 -24.20
N SER A 707 -47.87 -21.38 -23.11
CA SER A 707 -47.26 -21.57 -21.79
C SER A 707 -47.79 -22.83 -21.10
N PRO A 708 -47.00 -23.48 -20.24
CA PRO A 708 -47.55 -24.17 -19.09
C PRO A 708 -47.10 -23.54 -17.76
N GLU A 709 -48.08 -23.45 -16.86
CA GLU A 709 -47.95 -23.30 -15.42
C GLU A 709 -46.95 -24.30 -14.82
N VAL A 710 -46.17 -23.86 -13.83
CA VAL A 710 -45.54 -24.77 -12.85
C VAL A 710 -45.98 -24.38 -11.45
N GLN A 711 -46.52 -25.39 -10.77
CA GLN A 711 -47.14 -25.38 -9.46
C GLN A 711 -46.13 -25.18 -8.32
N TYR A 712 -46.54 -24.38 -7.34
CA TYR A 712 -45.99 -24.37 -5.99
C TYR A 712 -46.32 -25.67 -5.24
N ARG A 713 -45.33 -26.28 -4.58
CA ARG A 713 -45.53 -27.14 -3.40
C ARG A 713 -44.49 -26.84 -2.31
N PRO A 714 -44.87 -26.90 -1.01
CA PRO A 714 -44.08 -26.40 0.09
C PRO A 714 -43.14 -27.45 0.73
N ASN A 715 -42.14 -26.89 1.41
CA ASN A 715 -41.13 -27.52 2.26
C ASN A 715 -41.68 -28.42 3.39
N ALA A 716 -41.04 -29.56 3.57
CA ALA A 716 -40.82 -30.24 4.86
C ALA A 716 -39.29 -30.37 4.98
N GLY A 717 -38.59 -29.88 5.99
CA GLY A 717 -38.85 -29.97 7.42
C GLY A 717 -37.90 -31.04 7.98
N MET A 718 -36.70 -30.65 8.43
CA MET A 718 -35.86 -31.47 9.32
C MET A 718 -34.99 -30.58 10.21
N ASN A 719 -35.29 -30.63 11.50
CA ASN A 719 -34.54 -30.07 12.63
C ASN A 719 -33.18 -30.76 12.76
N GLN A 720 -32.14 -30.00 13.16
CA GLN A 720 -31.02 -30.53 13.92
C GLN A 720 -30.76 -29.65 15.14
N ASP A 721 -30.82 -30.30 16.30
CA ASP A 721 -30.60 -29.75 17.63
C ASP A 721 -29.12 -29.44 17.87
N TYR A 722 -28.84 -28.28 18.49
CA TYR A 722 -27.53 -27.93 19.03
C TYR A 722 -27.44 -28.32 20.51
N VAL A 723 -26.43 -29.11 20.87
CA VAL A 723 -26.04 -29.37 22.27
C VAL A 723 -24.92 -28.41 22.64
N VAL A 724 -25.18 -27.54 23.62
CA VAL A 724 -24.22 -26.65 24.26
C VAL A 724 -23.84 -27.26 25.61
N HIS A 725 -22.55 -27.48 25.85
CA HIS A 725 -22.03 -27.71 27.20
C HIS A 725 -21.35 -26.45 27.72
N ARG A 726 -21.69 -26.09 28.96
CA ARG A 726 -21.13 -24.97 29.74
C ARG A 726 -19.70 -25.25 30.19
#